data_AF-A0A821A617-F1
#
_entry.id   AF-A0A821A617-F1
#
_cell.length_a   1.000
_cell.length_b   1.000
_cell.length_c   1.000
_cell.angle_alpha   90.00
_cell.angle_beta   90.00
_cell.angle_gamma   90.00
#
_symmetry.space_group_name_H-M   'P 1'
#
loop_
_entity.id
_entity.type
_entity.pdbx_description
1 polymer ?
#
loop_
_entity_poly.entity_id
_entity_poly.type
_entity_poly.pdbx_seq_one_letter_code
_entity_poly.pdbx_strand_id
1 'polypeptide(L)'
;MERDAQMRTFQLTIKNLVRQEKMKNILKFVNKELHTRPREAVRVIETLFKQRARNELVCVKNQFYNRKQMLDDLQDGRGMAKGFYQALFLTRLGPTLNVNLTFTCFYMPMNFIQFACQYLREDITKGLPDYKAKAFRQIIRDLLIETEHTTRNIRYKLHGFGRPANKLGFTPRETNEETSDVASTLQEITVEKYFEQKYNIKLKYPDLPCIDARSGSTKRANYLPMEVIKVVEWQRALKPLDTTQRARITNKSIIKPDQRYKEIMNIMDFRDFEKDPYLKQLNIHVDKREMLQIKGIHLLEIDFDYKLSLIICFSARILNPPEIRFRQGQGQNEIVESVNIGKWRIGRNRFYRAPEIKSWGLIYYGHHPNKQMNKTINDFANQLPELLRRKGFIIRPDLKLVPIIETSNIENSLTEGSEKGWQLAIVILNTNASQSYNDVKQIGHQKLGLRTQCIDWKTLCINMDKLHMYVENLSQKINVKLGGINSIVCTKLALTRSSQNDLFMFFGADVTHSTSSTDRPSVAAVVASRELTSSLYAARFCERKLLIIVPHSDHIYCFVSPTEYPKKGRCSIEIIKELDKMVEDLLRVFAGTCNGYLPNKIVFYRDGVDEGHFEKVLGNEVNKIKEACRSKFLSC
;
A
#
# COMPACT_ATOMS: atom_id res chain seq x y z
N MET A 1 29.24 -39.38 -18.88
CA MET A 1 28.43 -39.03 -20.07
C MET A 1 27.98 -37.59 -19.94
N GLU A 2 28.76 -36.68 -20.51
CA GLU A 2 28.38 -35.28 -20.69
C GLU A 2 27.20 -35.23 -21.66
N ARG A 3 26.03 -34.75 -21.22
CA ARG A 3 24.97 -34.39 -22.15
C ARG A 3 25.44 -33.16 -22.92
N ASP A 4 25.64 -33.36 -24.22
CA ASP A 4 25.82 -32.32 -25.22
C ASP A 4 24.93 -31.12 -24.91
N ALA A 5 25.54 -29.95 -24.83
CA ALA A 5 24.81 -28.70 -24.78
C ALA A 5 24.05 -28.56 -26.10
N GLN A 6 22.78 -28.94 -26.13
CA GLN A 6 21.89 -28.69 -27.26
C GLN A 6 22.07 -27.24 -27.72
N MET A 7 22.67 -27.05 -28.90
CA MET A 7 22.79 -25.74 -29.52
C MET A 7 21.38 -25.18 -29.69
N ARG A 8 21.06 -24.14 -28.93
CA ARG A 8 19.81 -23.41 -29.09
C ARG A 8 20.03 -22.32 -30.12
N THR A 9 19.45 -22.48 -31.29
CA THR A 9 19.44 -21.45 -32.33
C THR A 9 18.38 -20.39 -31.99
N PHE A 10 18.76 -19.12 -32.00
CA PHE A 10 17.86 -17.99 -31.79
C PHE A 10 17.83 -17.12 -33.05
N GLN A 11 16.64 -16.75 -33.52
CA GLN A 11 16.46 -15.78 -34.61
C GLN A 11 16.21 -14.39 -34.01
N LEU A 12 17.10 -13.44 -34.29
CA LEU A 12 16.97 -12.05 -33.85
C LEU A 12 16.53 -11.16 -35.01
N THR A 13 15.43 -10.42 -34.83
CA THR A 13 14.99 -9.38 -35.79
C THR A 13 15.09 -8.01 -35.14
N ILE A 14 15.89 -7.11 -35.72
CA ILE A 14 16.07 -5.74 -35.23
C ILE A 14 15.24 -4.80 -36.10
N LYS A 15 14.26 -4.12 -35.50
CA LYS A 15 13.45 -3.07 -36.15
C LYS A 15 13.68 -1.73 -35.48
N ASN A 16 14.01 -0.70 -36.24
CA ASN A 16 14.16 0.64 -35.71
C ASN A 16 12.79 1.29 -35.48
N LEU A 17 12.37 1.40 -34.22
CA LEU A 17 11.08 1.98 -33.83
C LEU A 17 11.18 3.45 -33.35
N VAL A 18 12.39 3.98 -33.17
CA VAL A 18 12.62 5.32 -32.58
C VAL A 18 13.51 6.15 -33.48
N ARG A 19 12.94 7.19 -34.09
CA ARG A 19 13.70 8.19 -34.86
C ARG A 19 14.57 9.03 -33.91
N GLN A 20 15.84 9.23 -34.25
CA GLN A 20 16.78 10.05 -33.46
C GLN A 20 16.25 11.46 -33.16
N GLU A 21 15.48 12.04 -34.10
CA GLU A 21 14.80 13.34 -33.95
C GLU A 21 13.94 13.44 -32.68
N LYS A 22 13.36 12.32 -32.22
CA LYS A 22 12.52 12.30 -31.02
C LYS A 22 13.31 12.57 -29.74
N MET A 23 14.64 12.39 -29.74
CA MET A 23 15.49 12.73 -28.59
C MET A 23 15.55 14.25 -28.33
N LYS A 24 15.47 15.06 -29.40
CA LYS A 24 15.44 16.54 -29.30
C LYS A 24 14.24 17.05 -28.49
N ASN A 25 13.17 16.26 -28.40
CA ASN A 25 11.99 16.63 -27.63
C ASN A 25 12.27 16.77 -26.13
N ILE A 26 13.33 16.13 -25.60
CA ILE A 26 13.75 16.36 -24.21
C ILE A 26 14.11 17.83 -24.01
N LEU A 27 14.91 18.40 -24.91
CA LEU A 27 15.32 19.81 -24.84
C LEU A 27 14.13 20.73 -25.01
N LYS A 28 13.29 20.48 -26.03
CA LYS A 28 12.06 21.24 -26.24
C LYS A 28 11.16 21.25 -25.01
N PHE A 29 11.03 20.12 -24.31
CA PHE A 29 10.26 20.05 -23.07
C PHE A 29 10.90 20.84 -21.92
N VAL A 30 12.22 20.70 -21.72
CA VAL A 30 12.96 21.46 -20.68
C VAL A 30 12.87 22.97 -20.92
N ASN A 31 12.94 23.39 -22.19
CA ASN A 31 12.80 24.78 -22.64
C ASN A 31 11.35 25.28 -22.66
N LYS A 32 10.37 24.43 -22.28
CA LYS A 32 8.93 24.72 -22.29
C LYS A 32 8.32 24.97 -23.68
N GLU A 33 9.00 24.54 -24.75
CA GLU A 33 8.46 24.50 -26.11
C GLU A 33 7.46 23.34 -26.30
N LEU A 34 7.56 22.30 -25.46
CA LEU A 34 6.59 21.21 -25.39
C LEU A 34 5.90 21.19 -24.02
N HIS A 35 4.58 21.05 -24.03
CA HIS A 35 3.78 20.86 -22.81
C HIS A 35 3.72 19.40 -22.36
N THR A 36 3.91 18.46 -23.29
CA THR A 36 3.81 17.02 -23.02
C THR A 36 5.19 16.40 -22.82
N ARG A 37 5.33 15.62 -21.75
CA ARG A 37 6.60 14.96 -21.43
C ARG A 37 6.97 13.94 -22.51
N PRO A 38 8.19 13.99 -23.09
CA PRO A 38 8.64 13.08 -24.14
C PRO A 38 8.98 11.69 -23.58
N ARG A 39 7.95 10.87 -23.34
CA ARG A 39 8.07 9.56 -22.65
C ARG A 39 9.03 8.58 -23.33
N GLU A 40 9.02 8.52 -24.65
CA GLU A 40 9.87 7.59 -25.41
C GLU A 40 11.36 7.92 -25.24
N ALA A 41 11.72 9.19 -25.45
CA ALA A 41 13.10 9.65 -25.31
C ALA A 41 13.63 9.48 -23.88
N VAL A 42 12.82 9.81 -22.87
CA VAL A 42 13.16 9.58 -21.45
C VAL A 42 13.39 8.08 -21.19
N ARG A 43 12.54 7.21 -21.74
CA ARG A 43 12.66 5.75 -21.56
C ARG A 43 13.94 5.17 -22.17
N VAL A 44 14.42 5.73 -23.28
CA VAL A 44 15.70 5.36 -23.88
C VAL A 44 16.84 5.66 -22.90
N ILE A 45 16.93 6.89 -22.41
CA ILE A 45 17.98 7.30 -21.45
C ILE A 45 17.88 6.46 -20.17
N GLU A 46 16.68 6.31 -19.61
CA GLU A 46 16.50 5.45 -18.44
C GLU A 46 16.95 4.00 -18.66
N THR A 47 16.83 3.46 -19.88
CA THR A 47 17.24 2.08 -20.15
C THR A 47 18.76 1.97 -20.11
N LEU A 48 19.49 2.95 -20.66
CA LEU A 48 20.95 3.03 -20.61
C LEU A 48 21.45 3.02 -19.16
N PHE A 49 20.88 3.91 -18.35
CA PHE A 49 21.17 4.06 -16.92
C PHE A 49 20.94 2.79 -16.07
N LYS A 50 20.14 1.84 -16.58
CA LYS A 50 19.81 0.57 -15.92
C LYS A 50 20.58 -0.61 -16.50
N GLN A 51 21.23 -0.46 -17.66
CA GLN A 51 21.77 -1.57 -18.42
C GLN A 51 22.88 -2.31 -17.67
N ARG A 52 23.90 -1.59 -17.19
CA ARG A 52 24.96 -2.17 -16.35
C ARG A 52 24.40 -2.77 -15.06
N ALA A 53 23.55 -2.02 -14.36
CA ALA A 53 22.97 -2.43 -13.08
C ALA A 53 22.10 -3.71 -13.19
N ARG A 54 21.44 -3.96 -14.34
CA ARG A 54 20.66 -5.19 -14.56
C ARG A 54 21.54 -6.45 -14.61
N ASN A 55 22.78 -6.31 -15.04
CA ASN A 55 23.73 -7.44 -15.12
C ASN A 55 24.36 -7.72 -13.75
N GLU A 56 24.68 -6.67 -13.00
CA GLU A 56 25.42 -6.77 -11.73
C GLU A 56 24.52 -6.94 -10.49
N LEU A 57 23.29 -6.44 -10.53
CA LEU A 57 22.39 -6.34 -9.37
C LEU A 57 21.08 -7.10 -9.59
N VAL A 58 20.31 -7.29 -8.52
CA VAL A 58 18.91 -7.69 -8.61
C VAL A 58 18.08 -6.47 -8.99
N CYS A 59 17.50 -6.48 -10.19
CA CYS A 59 16.70 -5.38 -10.70
C CYS A 59 15.19 -5.68 -10.55
N VAL A 60 14.49 -4.83 -9.81
CA VAL A 60 13.03 -4.85 -9.67
C VAL A 60 12.47 -3.50 -10.15
N LYS A 61 12.03 -3.44 -11.40
CA LYS A 61 11.62 -2.19 -12.06
C LYS A 61 12.74 -1.13 -12.04
N ASN A 62 12.62 -0.13 -11.15
CA ASN A 62 13.58 0.97 -10.96
C ASN A 62 14.34 0.83 -9.64
N GLN A 63 14.29 -0.34 -9.01
CA GLN A 63 14.94 -0.63 -7.74
C GLN A 63 16.03 -1.67 -7.95
N PHE A 64 17.15 -1.50 -7.26
CA PHE A 64 18.35 -2.32 -7.43
C PHE A 64 18.89 -2.77 -6.08
N TYR A 65 19.22 -4.05 -5.98
CA TYR A 65 19.69 -4.67 -4.74
C TYR A 65 20.96 -5.48 -5.00
N ASN A 66 21.97 -5.30 -4.15
CA ASN A 66 23.23 -6.04 -4.24
C ASN A 66 23.00 -7.50 -3.81
N ARG A 67 23.38 -8.47 -4.66
CA ARG A 67 23.24 -9.91 -4.37
C ARG A 67 24.14 -10.41 -3.24
N LYS A 68 25.24 -9.69 -2.99
CA LYS A 68 26.24 -10.06 -1.96
C LYS A 68 25.86 -9.63 -0.55
N GLN A 69 24.79 -8.84 -0.39
CA GLN A 69 24.35 -8.43 0.95
C GLN A 69 23.66 -9.59 1.66
N MET A 70 23.78 -9.64 2.98
CA MET A 70 22.95 -10.51 3.80
C MET A 70 21.53 -9.94 3.91
N LEU A 71 20.53 -10.81 3.86
CA LEU A 71 19.15 -10.43 4.09
C LEU A 71 18.87 -10.33 5.59
N ASP A 72 18.16 -9.28 5.98
CA ASP A 72 17.67 -9.10 7.34
C ASP A 72 16.48 -10.05 7.60
N ASP A 73 16.71 -11.14 8.32
CA ASP A 73 15.71 -12.19 8.55
C ASP A 73 14.43 -11.68 9.25
N LEU A 74 13.28 -12.04 8.66
CA LEU A 74 11.94 -11.74 9.18
C LEU A 74 11.34 -12.92 9.98
N GLN A 75 12.11 -13.99 10.19
CA GLN A 75 11.79 -15.21 10.95
C GLN A 75 10.63 -16.02 10.36
N ASP A 76 10.54 -16.08 9.05
CA ASP A 76 9.52 -16.84 8.33
C ASP A 76 9.97 -17.30 6.93
N GLY A 77 11.27 -17.45 6.73
CA GLY A 77 11.82 -17.77 5.41
C GLY A 77 11.91 -16.59 4.44
N ARG A 78 11.51 -15.37 4.87
CA ARG A 78 11.72 -14.12 4.12
C ARG A 78 12.74 -13.24 4.83
N GLY A 79 13.46 -12.44 4.06
CA GLY A 79 14.40 -11.45 4.58
C GLY A 79 14.27 -10.11 3.86
N MET A 80 14.58 -9.02 4.56
CA MET A 80 14.58 -7.67 3.99
C MET A 80 15.95 -7.37 3.37
N ALA A 81 15.95 -6.79 2.17
CA ALA A 81 17.12 -6.24 1.52
C ALA A 81 17.03 -4.72 1.47
N LYS A 82 18.20 -4.10 1.58
CA LYS A 82 18.42 -2.68 1.31
C LYS A 82 18.96 -2.52 -0.10
N GLY A 83 18.48 -1.50 -0.78
CA GLY A 83 18.88 -1.18 -2.14
C GLY A 83 18.69 0.29 -2.44
N PHE A 84 18.71 0.63 -3.73
CA PHE A 84 18.43 1.98 -4.18
C PHE A 84 17.40 1.99 -5.31
N TYR A 85 16.56 3.02 -5.28
CA TYR A 85 15.72 3.44 -6.39
C TYR A 85 16.49 4.39 -7.29
N GLN A 86 16.25 4.30 -8.59
CA GLN A 86 16.80 5.22 -9.58
C GLN A 86 15.80 5.47 -10.70
N ALA A 87 15.54 6.75 -11.02
CA ALA A 87 14.76 7.14 -12.19
C ALA A 87 15.19 8.50 -12.73
N LEU A 88 14.90 8.74 -14.02
CA LEU A 88 15.22 10.01 -14.67
C LEU A 88 14.00 10.93 -14.64
N PHE A 89 14.21 12.16 -14.20
CA PHE A 89 13.21 13.23 -14.22
C PHE A 89 13.66 14.35 -15.14
N LEU A 90 12.71 15.03 -15.77
CA LEU A 90 13.00 16.26 -16.51
C LEU A 90 12.63 17.43 -15.61
N THR A 91 13.61 18.23 -15.23
CA THR A 91 13.43 19.40 -14.37
C THR A 91 13.74 20.67 -15.15
N ARG A 92 13.52 21.85 -14.54
CA ARG A 92 13.94 23.13 -15.13
C ARG A 92 15.46 23.23 -15.34
N LEU A 93 16.25 22.39 -14.68
CA LEU A 93 17.70 22.32 -14.83
C LEU A 93 18.14 21.33 -15.92
N GLY A 94 17.19 20.63 -16.55
CA GLY A 94 17.45 19.55 -17.51
C GLY A 94 17.16 18.16 -16.96
N PRO A 95 17.64 17.11 -17.63
CA PRO A 95 17.53 15.73 -17.17
C PRO A 95 18.25 15.53 -15.82
N THR A 96 17.55 15.01 -14.84
CA THR A 96 18.02 14.84 -13.46
C THR A 96 17.81 13.40 -13.02
N LEU A 97 18.86 12.78 -12.48
CA LEU A 97 18.77 11.43 -11.94
C LEU A 97 18.34 11.47 -10.47
N ASN A 98 17.16 10.93 -10.18
CA ASN A 98 16.67 10.78 -8.80
C ASN A 98 17.14 9.44 -8.25
N VAL A 99 17.94 9.48 -7.19
CA VAL A 99 18.42 8.29 -6.46
C VAL A 99 17.97 8.36 -5.01
N ASN A 100 17.45 7.26 -4.49
CA ASN A 100 16.99 7.18 -3.10
C ASN A 100 17.12 5.76 -2.55
N LEU A 101 17.15 5.60 -1.23
CA LEU A 101 17.13 4.28 -0.60
C LEU A 101 15.78 3.60 -0.78
N THR A 102 15.81 2.28 -0.97
CA THR A 102 14.63 1.42 -1.01
C THR A 102 14.86 0.16 -0.18
N PHE A 103 13.78 -0.34 0.40
CA PHE A 103 13.75 -1.59 1.16
C PHE A 103 12.67 -2.48 0.59
N THR A 104 12.95 -3.77 0.41
CA THR A 104 11.95 -4.76 0.01
C THR A 104 12.30 -6.12 0.58
N CYS A 105 11.32 -7.01 0.63
CA CYS A 105 11.52 -8.39 1.06
C CYS A 105 11.79 -9.32 -0.11
N PHE A 106 12.66 -10.30 0.15
CA PHE A 106 12.99 -11.41 -0.72
C PHE A 106 12.84 -12.73 0.04
N TYR A 107 12.58 -13.82 -0.69
CA TYR A 107 12.67 -15.16 -0.10
C TYR A 107 14.13 -15.53 0.13
N MET A 108 14.41 -16.12 1.29
CA MET A 108 15.75 -16.59 1.64
C MET A 108 16.04 -17.95 0.99
N PRO A 109 17.28 -18.20 0.51
CA PRO A 109 17.65 -19.50 0.00
C PRO A 109 17.76 -20.51 1.15
N MET A 110 16.85 -21.47 1.20
CA MET A 110 16.87 -22.56 2.18
C MET A 110 16.12 -23.78 1.62
N ASN A 111 16.36 -24.93 2.25
CA ASN A 111 15.61 -26.15 1.94
C ASN A 111 14.11 -25.89 2.11
N PHE A 112 13.30 -26.47 1.22
CA PHE A 112 11.88 -26.17 1.19
C PHE A 112 11.13 -26.61 2.46
N ILE A 113 11.55 -27.69 3.13
CA ILE A 113 10.97 -28.12 4.41
C ILE A 113 11.25 -27.07 5.49
N GLN A 114 12.50 -26.60 5.58
CA GLN A 114 12.87 -25.54 6.53
C GLN A 114 12.05 -24.26 6.28
N PHE A 115 11.91 -23.87 5.01
CA PHE A 115 11.08 -22.75 4.61
C PHE A 115 9.63 -22.94 5.04
N ALA A 116 9.05 -24.12 4.78
CA ALA A 116 7.67 -24.41 5.15
C ALA A 116 7.47 -24.40 6.67
N CYS A 117 8.41 -24.97 7.44
CA CYS A 117 8.35 -24.95 8.90
C CYS A 117 8.41 -23.52 9.46
N GLN A 118 9.34 -22.70 8.97
CA GLN A 118 9.46 -21.30 9.40
C GLN A 118 8.22 -20.48 9.03
N TYR A 119 7.73 -20.65 7.79
CA TYR A 119 6.60 -19.88 7.29
C TYR A 119 5.29 -20.24 8.01
N LEU A 120 5.05 -21.53 8.24
CA LEU A 120 3.86 -22.03 8.93
C LEU A 120 3.99 -21.96 10.46
N ARG A 121 5.20 -21.72 10.98
CA ARG A 121 5.55 -21.74 12.42
C ARG A 121 5.21 -23.06 13.10
N GLU A 122 5.36 -24.15 12.37
CA GLU A 122 5.05 -25.50 12.81
C GLU A 122 6.04 -26.49 12.21
N ASP A 123 6.28 -27.60 12.91
CA ASP A 123 7.09 -28.68 12.38
C ASP A 123 6.25 -29.54 11.43
N ILE A 124 6.44 -29.36 10.13
CA ILE A 124 5.69 -30.12 9.12
C ILE A 124 6.25 -31.52 8.90
N THR A 125 7.37 -31.91 9.50
CA THR A 125 8.02 -33.22 9.25
C THR A 125 7.14 -34.42 9.60
N LYS A 126 6.13 -34.21 10.47
CA LYS A 126 5.12 -35.21 10.86
C LYS A 126 3.94 -35.31 9.88
N GLY A 127 3.91 -34.50 8.84
CA GLY A 127 2.84 -34.42 7.86
C GLY A 127 2.26 -33.02 7.73
N LEU A 128 1.70 -32.72 6.55
CA LEU A 128 1.07 -31.45 6.23
C LEU A 128 -0.42 -31.68 5.93
N PRO A 129 -1.35 -31.35 6.84
CA PRO A 129 -2.79 -31.53 6.62
C PRO A 129 -3.31 -30.79 5.39
N ASP A 130 -4.27 -31.37 4.67
CA ASP A 130 -4.78 -30.83 3.39
C ASP A 130 -5.28 -29.39 3.47
N TYR A 131 -5.98 -29.02 4.55
CA TYR A 131 -6.47 -27.64 4.73
C TYR A 131 -5.31 -26.63 4.85
N LYS A 132 -4.23 -27.00 5.53
CA LYS A 132 -2.99 -26.20 5.64
C LYS A 132 -2.22 -26.18 4.33
N ALA A 133 -2.09 -27.33 3.66
CA ALA A 133 -1.47 -27.42 2.34
C ALA A 133 -2.18 -26.50 1.33
N LYS A 134 -3.53 -26.47 1.35
CA LYS A 134 -4.33 -25.58 0.49
C LYS A 134 -4.07 -24.10 0.79
N ALA A 135 -4.06 -23.71 2.07
CA ALA A 135 -3.75 -22.34 2.48
C ALA A 135 -2.32 -21.94 2.10
N PHE A 136 -1.35 -22.80 2.39
CA PHE A 136 0.06 -22.57 2.08
C PHE A 136 0.30 -22.47 0.57
N ARG A 137 -0.36 -23.32 -0.23
CA ARG A 137 -0.30 -23.28 -1.70
C ARG A 137 -0.73 -21.93 -2.28
N GLN A 138 -1.77 -21.30 -1.73
CA GLN A 138 -2.21 -19.97 -2.20
C GLN A 138 -1.15 -18.88 -2.02
N ILE A 139 -0.24 -19.10 -1.07
CA ILE A 139 0.83 -18.16 -0.74
C ILE A 139 2.03 -18.39 -1.66
N ILE A 140 2.45 -19.64 -1.84
CA ILE A 140 3.70 -19.98 -2.52
C ILE A 140 3.52 -20.37 -3.99
N ARG A 141 2.30 -20.33 -4.51
CA ARG A 141 2.04 -20.50 -5.94
C ARG A 141 2.97 -19.59 -6.73
N ASP A 142 3.56 -20.14 -7.79
CA ASP A 142 4.48 -19.46 -8.69
C ASP A 142 5.89 -19.17 -8.14
N LEU A 143 6.19 -19.60 -6.91
CA LEU A 143 7.54 -19.53 -6.36
C LEU A 143 8.48 -20.40 -7.19
N LEU A 144 9.64 -19.86 -7.55
CA LEU A 144 10.70 -20.63 -8.18
C LEU A 144 11.44 -21.44 -7.13
N ILE A 145 11.59 -22.73 -7.41
CA ILE A 145 12.34 -23.69 -6.61
C ILE A 145 13.43 -24.30 -7.47
N GLU A 146 14.46 -24.82 -6.84
CA GLU A 146 15.64 -25.36 -7.48
C GLU A 146 15.96 -26.74 -6.91
N THR A 147 16.22 -27.71 -7.79
CA THR A 147 16.57 -29.08 -7.39
C THR A 147 18.03 -29.18 -6.98
N GLU A 148 18.30 -29.99 -5.95
CA GLU A 148 19.65 -30.22 -5.42
C GLU A 148 20.15 -31.67 -5.62
N HIS A 149 19.31 -32.57 -6.13
CA HIS A 149 19.64 -33.99 -6.33
C HIS A 149 20.33 -34.29 -7.67
N THR A 150 20.47 -33.29 -8.55
CA THR A 150 21.07 -33.42 -9.90
C THR A 150 22.37 -32.62 -9.99
N THR A 151 23.30 -33.05 -10.85
CA THR A 151 24.59 -32.35 -11.08
C THR A 151 24.41 -30.91 -11.57
N ARG A 152 23.34 -30.66 -12.34
CA ARG A 152 22.89 -29.30 -12.68
C ARG A 152 21.66 -28.98 -11.86
N ASN A 153 21.64 -27.81 -11.24
CA ASN A 153 20.46 -27.33 -10.56
C ASN A 153 19.40 -26.91 -11.59
N ILE A 154 18.21 -27.51 -11.52
CA ILE A 154 17.12 -27.22 -12.44
C ILE A 154 16.07 -26.40 -11.70
N ARG A 155 15.66 -25.27 -12.29
CA ARG A 155 14.65 -24.39 -11.72
C ARG A 155 13.26 -24.76 -12.21
N TYR A 156 12.33 -24.88 -11.28
CA TYR A 156 10.92 -25.15 -11.53
C TYR A 156 10.05 -24.07 -10.91
N LYS A 157 8.88 -23.88 -11.51
CA LYS A 157 7.82 -23.05 -10.92
C LYS A 157 6.87 -23.94 -10.12
N LEU A 158 6.65 -23.58 -8.86
CA LEU A 158 5.75 -24.34 -7.98
C LEU A 158 4.29 -24.11 -8.37
N HIS A 159 3.59 -25.18 -8.77
CA HIS A 159 2.17 -25.14 -9.12
C HIS A 159 1.25 -25.63 -8.00
N GLY A 160 1.72 -26.59 -7.19
CA GLY A 160 0.97 -27.07 -6.04
C GLY A 160 1.64 -28.21 -5.27
N PHE A 161 0.85 -28.83 -4.42
CA PHE A 161 1.20 -30.04 -3.69
C PHE A 161 0.49 -31.23 -4.32
N GLY A 162 1.24 -32.30 -4.56
CA GLY A 162 0.74 -33.62 -4.96
C GLY A 162 0.45 -34.49 -3.74
N ARG A 163 0.39 -35.81 -3.96
CA ARG A 163 0.30 -36.81 -2.87
C ARG A 163 1.66 -37.02 -2.19
N PRO A 164 1.68 -37.64 -0.99
CA PRO A 164 2.92 -38.08 -0.32
C PRO A 164 3.86 -38.86 -1.24
N ALA A 165 5.18 -38.71 -1.07
CA ALA A 165 6.19 -39.34 -1.93
C ALA A 165 6.13 -40.88 -1.93
N ASN A 166 5.76 -41.50 -0.81
CA ASN A 166 5.54 -42.95 -0.70
C ASN A 166 4.26 -43.45 -1.37
N LYS A 167 3.27 -42.58 -1.62
CA LYS A 167 1.96 -42.93 -2.20
C LYS A 167 1.75 -42.39 -3.62
N LEU A 168 2.60 -41.47 -4.07
CA LEU A 168 2.49 -40.84 -5.37
C LEU A 168 3.20 -41.71 -6.42
N GLY A 169 2.41 -42.52 -7.13
CA GLY A 169 2.85 -43.27 -8.29
C GLY A 169 3.00 -42.37 -9.52
N PHE A 170 3.99 -42.68 -10.35
CA PHE A 170 4.13 -42.11 -11.68
C PHE A 170 4.88 -43.09 -12.60
N THR A 171 4.76 -42.85 -13.90
CA THR A 171 5.50 -43.59 -14.93
C THR A 171 6.76 -42.81 -15.31
N PRO A 172 7.97 -43.33 -15.02
CA PRO A 172 9.21 -42.70 -15.46
C PRO A 172 9.30 -42.69 -16.98
N ARG A 173 9.85 -41.62 -17.55
CA ARG A 173 10.23 -41.62 -18.97
C ARG A 173 11.64 -42.18 -19.12
N GLU A 174 11.80 -43.17 -19.99
CA GLU A 174 13.12 -43.57 -20.46
C GLU A 174 13.73 -42.46 -21.31
N THR A 175 15.05 -42.34 -21.25
CA THR A 175 15.83 -41.28 -21.89
C THR A 175 16.13 -41.52 -23.37
N ASN A 176 15.54 -42.53 -23.99
CA ASN A 176 15.77 -42.86 -25.40
C ASN A 176 14.57 -42.42 -26.25
N GLU A 177 14.57 -41.16 -26.69
CA GLU A 177 13.75 -40.73 -27.82
C GLU A 177 14.45 -41.16 -29.11
N GLU A 178 14.22 -42.40 -29.55
CA GLU A 178 14.31 -42.86 -30.95
C GLU A 178 13.91 -44.33 -31.03
N THR A 179 12.63 -44.63 -30.81
CA THR A 179 11.91 -45.74 -31.43
C THR A 179 10.45 -45.66 -31.01
N SER A 180 9.61 -45.37 -32.00
CA SER A 180 8.18 -45.59 -31.96
C SER A 180 7.87 -47.07 -31.71
N ASP A 181 6.79 -47.30 -30.98
CA ASP A 181 6.03 -48.54 -30.95
C ASP A 181 6.68 -49.78 -30.31
N VAL A 182 7.00 -49.69 -29.02
CA VAL A 182 6.76 -50.82 -28.11
C VAL A 182 6.18 -50.27 -26.81
N ALA A 183 4.90 -50.55 -26.56
CA ALA A 183 4.29 -50.40 -25.26
C ALA A 183 4.90 -51.44 -24.30
N SER A 184 6.15 -51.22 -23.90
CA SER A 184 6.74 -51.97 -22.79
C SER A 184 6.03 -51.52 -21.52
N THR A 185 5.65 -52.51 -20.73
CA THR A 185 4.87 -52.43 -19.49
C THR A 185 5.59 -51.55 -18.46
N LEU A 186 5.48 -50.23 -18.59
CA LEU A 186 6.11 -49.29 -17.67
C LEU A 186 5.41 -49.40 -16.31
N GLN A 187 6.07 -50.08 -15.37
CA GLN A 187 5.59 -50.23 -14.00
C GLN A 187 5.46 -48.85 -13.34
N GLU A 188 4.30 -48.60 -12.72
CA GLU A 188 4.09 -47.43 -11.87
C GLU A 188 5.00 -47.56 -10.64
N ILE A 189 5.92 -46.61 -10.48
CA ILE A 189 6.82 -46.54 -9.33
C ILE A 189 6.48 -45.32 -8.48
N THR A 190 6.61 -45.43 -7.17
CA THR A 190 6.41 -44.29 -6.28
C THR A 190 7.57 -43.30 -6.40
N VAL A 191 7.32 -42.02 -6.11
CA VAL A 191 8.39 -41.00 -6.09
C VAL A 191 9.51 -41.41 -5.12
N GLU A 192 9.18 -41.93 -3.94
CA GLU A 192 10.16 -42.44 -2.97
C GLU A 192 11.08 -43.51 -3.58
N LYS A 193 10.50 -44.60 -4.13
CA LYS A 193 11.28 -45.70 -4.71
C LYS A 193 12.11 -45.25 -5.90
N TYR A 194 11.60 -44.34 -6.72
CA TYR A 194 12.36 -43.79 -7.85
C TYR A 194 13.59 -43.00 -7.39
N PHE A 195 13.48 -42.19 -6.34
CA PHE A 195 14.61 -41.44 -5.80
C PHE A 195 15.64 -42.35 -5.13
N GLU A 196 15.21 -43.42 -4.47
CA GLU A 196 16.09 -44.45 -3.92
C GLU A 196 16.84 -45.20 -5.03
N GLN A 197 16.15 -45.66 -6.07
CA GLN A 197 16.77 -46.46 -7.14
C GLN A 197 17.64 -45.64 -8.10
N LYS A 198 17.19 -44.46 -8.54
CA LYS A 198 17.88 -43.68 -9.58
C LYS A 198 18.95 -42.76 -9.03
N TYR A 199 18.70 -42.15 -7.88
CA TYR A 199 19.59 -41.15 -7.29
C TYR A 199 20.30 -41.64 -6.02
N ASN A 200 20.00 -42.86 -5.55
CA ASN A 200 20.51 -43.40 -4.29
C ASN A 200 20.17 -42.49 -3.08
N ILE A 201 18.98 -41.88 -3.10
CA ILE A 201 18.50 -40.98 -2.04
C ILE A 201 17.34 -41.66 -1.31
N LYS A 202 17.58 -42.05 -0.06
CA LYS A 202 16.52 -42.48 0.86
C LYS A 202 15.88 -41.26 1.52
N LEU A 203 14.61 -41.00 1.22
CA LEU A 203 13.85 -39.88 1.78
C LEU A 203 13.63 -40.06 3.28
N LYS A 204 13.83 -38.99 4.06
CA LYS A 204 13.60 -39.00 5.52
C LYS A 204 12.14 -38.78 5.89
N TYR A 205 11.40 -38.06 5.03
CA TYR A 205 10.02 -37.64 5.24
C TYR A 205 9.14 -38.04 4.05
N PRO A 206 9.03 -39.35 3.72
CA PRO A 206 8.32 -39.81 2.54
C PRO A 206 6.79 -39.57 2.61
N ASP A 207 6.26 -39.33 3.82
CA ASP A 207 4.86 -38.96 4.05
C ASP A 207 4.53 -37.50 3.67
N LEU A 208 5.52 -36.66 3.37
CA LEU A 208 5.28 -35.29 2.93
C LEU A 208 4.82 -35.23 1.47
N PRO A 209 3.90 -34.31 1.14
CA PRO A 209 3.41 -34.19 -0.23
C PRO A 209 4.53 -33.71 -1.16
N CYS A 210 4.64 -34.34 -2.34
CA CYS A 210 5.58 -33.84 -3.35
C CYS A 210 5.14 -32.48 -3.89
N ILE A 211 6.10 -31.67 -4.33
CA ILE A 211 5.83 -30.49 -5.13
C ILE A 211 5.45 -30.90 -6.55
N ASP A 212 4.33 -30.37 -7.00
CA ASP A 212 3.89 -30.43 -8.38
C ASP A 212 4.48 -29.24 -9.16
N ALA A 213 5.37 -29.57 -10.10
CA ALA A 213 6.09 -28.63 -10.96
C ALA A 213 5.64 -28.68 -12.44
N ARG A 214 4.42 -29.14 -12.73
CA ARG A 214 3.90 -29.29 -14.10
C ARG A 214 3.85 -27.96 -14.88
N SER A 215 4.63 -27.85 -15.95
CA SER A 215 4.60 -26.71 -16.87
C SER A 215 3.49 -26.85 -17.91
N GLY A 216 2.27 -26.40 -17.58
CA GLY A 216 1.20 -26.07 -18.55
C GLY A 216 0.62 -27.21 -19.41
N SER A 217 1.18 -28.42 -19.36
CA SER A 217 0.68 -29.60 -20.07
C SER A 217 0.54 -30.76 -19.08
N THR A 218 -0.63 -31.39 -19.07
CA THR A 218 -0.95 -32.58 -18.26
C THR A 218 -0.11 -33.81 -18.61
N LYS A 219 0.62 -33.79 -19.73
CA LYS A 219 1.39 -34.92 -20.26
C LYS A 219 2.80 -35.10 -19.66
N ARG A 220 3.30 -34.18 -18.82
CA ARG A 220 4.64 -34.27 -18.19
C ARG A 220 4.55 -34.11 -16.68
N ALA A 221 4.45 -35.23 -15.96
CA ALA A 221 4.48 -35.24 -14.50
C ALA A 221 5.90 -34.93 -14.00
N ASN A 222 6.07 -33.81 -13.30
CA ASN A 222 7.30 -33.46 -12.59
C ASN A 222 6.96 -33.33 -11.11
N TYR A 223 7.16 -34.41 -10.36
CA TYR A 223 6.96 -34.45 -8.91
C TYR A 223 8.30 -34.42 -8.20
N LEU A 224 8.46 -33.49 -7.26
CA LEU A 224 9.71 -33.28 -6.55
C LEU A 224 9.48 -33.43 -5.03
N PRO A 225 10.14 -34.36 -4.33
CA PRO A 225 10.11 -34.39 -2.87
C PRO A 225 10.57 -33.05 -2.28
N MET A 226 9.96 -32.61 -1.18
CA MET A 226 10.32 -31.33 -0.54
C MET A 226 11.77 -31.31 -0.04
N GLU A 227 12.32 -32.49 0.30
CA GLU A 227 13.68 -32.65 0.82
C GLU A 227 14.76 -32.29 -0.19
N VAL A 228 14.50 -32.46 -1.49
CA VAL A 228 15.52 -32.35 -2.55
C VAL A 228 15.44 -31.04 -3.33
N ILE A 229 14.72 -30.06 -2.77
CA ILE A 229 14.52 -28.75 -3.37
C ILE A 229 14.80 -27.63 -2.37
N LYS A 230 15.27 -26.51 -2.90
CA LYS A 230 15.43 -25.24 -2.17
C LYS A 230 14.63 -24.12 -2.84
N VAL A 231 14.32 -23.11 -2.05
CA VAL A 231 13.74 -21.86 -2.55
C VAL A 231 14.82 -21.06 -3.28
N VAL A 232 14.54 -20.61 -4.50
CA VAL A 232 15.51 -19.78 -5.26
C VAL A 232 15.67 -18.43 -4.57
N GLU A 233 16.91 -18.00 -4.37
CA GLU A 233 17.26 -16.70 -3.80
C GLU A 233 16.75 -15.51 -4.64
N TRP A 234 16.68 -14.33 -4.01
CA TRP A 234 16.42 -13.04 -4.67
C TRP A 234 15.09 -12.96 -5.44
N GLN A 235 14.13 -13.81 -5.08
CA GLN A 235 12.74 -13.70 -5.52
C GLN A 235 11.98 -12.74 -4.60
N ARG A 236 11.39 -11.69 -5.18
CA ARG A 236 10.69 -10.68 -4.39
C ARG A 236 9.45 -11.27 -3.72
N ALA A 237 9.35 -11.13 -2.40
CA ALA A 237 8.19 -11.53 -1.63
C ALA A 237 7.12 -10.43 -1.71
N LEU A 238 6.03 -10.68 -2.44
CA LEU A 238 4.92 -9.72 -2.63
C LEU A 238 3.75 -9.96 -1.68
N LYS A 239 3.77 -11.06 -0.94
CA LYS A 239 2.68 -11.43 -0.03
C LYS A 239 2.70 -10.54 1.22
N PRO A 240 1.54 -10.22 1.80
CA PRO A 240 1.46 -9.37 2.98
C PRO A 240 2.36 -9.86 4.12
N LEU A 241 2.87 -8.90 4.87
CA LEU A 241 3.62 -9.12 6.10
C LEU A 241 2.70 -8.99 7.30
N ASP A 242 3.01 -9.74 8.36
CA ASP A 242 2.32 -9.59 9.65
C ASP A 242 2.74 -8.29 10.37
N THR A 243 2.04 -7.95 11.45
CA THR A 243 2.28 -6.70 12.19
C THR A 243 3.71 -6.63 12.77
N THR A 244 4.24 -7.75 13.25
CA THR A 244 5.59 -7.83 13.85
C THR A 244 6.66 -7.61 12.79
N GLN A 245 6.51 -8.23 11.62
CA GLN A 245 7.39 -8.08 10.47
C GLN A 245 7.36 -6.66 9.92
N ARG A 246 6.16 -6.07 9.79
CA ARG A 246 6.02 -4.65 9.38
C ARG A 246 6.75 -3.73 10.37
N ALA A 247 6.59 -3.95 11.68
CA ALA A 247 7.28 -3.16 12.69
C ALA A 247 8.81 -3.28 12.58
N ARG A 248 9.34 -4.50 12.38
CA ARG A 248 10.78 -4.72 12.15
C ARG A 248 11.30 -3.97 10.93
N ILE A 249 10.60 -4.04 9.80
CA ILE A 249 10.97 -3.33 8.57
C ILE A 249 10.91 -1.82 8.77
N THR A 250 9.84 -1.31 9.38
CA THR A 250 9.70 0.12 9.67
C THR A 250 10.86 0.59 10.53
N ASN A 251 11.18 -0.10 11.62
CA ASN A 251 12.28 0.29 12.51
C ASN A 251 13.64 0.27 11.80
N LYS A 252 13.91 -0.72 10.94
CA LYS A 252 15.16 -0.78 10.18
C LYS A 252 15.24 0.22 9.02
N SER A 253 14.10 0.68 8.50
CA SER A 253 14.05 1.64 7.38
C SER A 253 13.99 3.11 7.83
N ILE A 254 13.80 3.37 9.13
CA ILE A 254 13.92 4.70 9.72
C ILE A 254 15.41 5.09 9.76
N ILE A 255 15.79 6.00 8.87
CA ILE A 255 17.14 6.53 8.76
C ILE A 255 17.04 8.06 8.87
N LYS A 256 17.88 8.67 9.71
CA LYS A 256 17.93 10.12 9.88
C LYS A 256 18.37 10.81 8.56
N PRO A 257 17.92 12.04 8.27
CA PRO A 257 18.22 12.70 7.00
C PRO A 257 19.72 12.79 6.64
N ASP A 258 20.58 13.09 7.61
CA ASP A 258 22.04 13.18 7.45
C ASP A 258 22.67 11.82 7.10
N GLN A 259 22.23 10.75 7.78
CA GLN A 259 22.67 9.39 7.50
C GLN A 259 22.15 8.92 6.14
N ARG A 260 20.88 9.21 5.82
CA ARG A 260 20.26 8.88 4.53
C ARG A 260 21.02 9.53 3.38
N TYR A 261 21.43 10.79 3.55
CA TYR A 261 22.24 11.51 2.58
C TYR A 261 23.60 10.82 2.35
N LYS A 262 24.33 10.48 3.42
CA LYS A 262 25.61 9.75 3.31
C LYS A 262 25.46 8.42 2.57
N GLU A 263 24.39 7.68 2.85
CA GLU A 263 24.14 6.41 2.17
C GLU A 263 23.81 6.58 0.68
N ILE A 264 23.07 7.64 0.32
CA ILE A 264 22.84 7.98 -1.09
C ILE A 264 24.17 8.30 -1.77
N MET A 265 25.08 9.05 -1.13
CA MET A 265 26.42 9.30 -1.69
C MET A 265 27.23 8.02 -1.87
N ASN A 266 27.20 7.11 -0.89
CA ASN A 266 27.87 5.82 -1.03
C ASN A 266 27.33 5.00 -2.21
N ILE A 267 26.02 5.08 -2.50
CA ILE A 267 25.43 4.46 -3.69
C ILE A 267 25.96 5.10 -4.97
N MET A 268 26.14 6.43 -4.97
CA MET A 268 26.66 7.17 -6.11
C MET A 268 28.12 6.85 -6.42
N ASP A 269 28.92 6.65 -5.38
CA ASP A 269 30.29 6.20 -5.52
C ASP A 269 30.35 4.74 -5.99
N PHE A 270 29.54 3.86 -5.39
CA PHE A 270 29.41 2.47 -5.81
C PHE A 270 29.00 2.33 -7.28
N ARG A 271 28.07 3.18 -7.76
CA ARG A 271 27.58 3.12 -9.13
C ARG A 271 28.57 3.57 -10.18
N ASP A 272 29.50 4.44 -9.80
CA ASP A 272 30.58 4.96 -10.62
C ASP A 272 30.20 5.19 -12.10
N PHE A 273 29.20 6.05 -12.32
CA PHE A 273 28.59 6.30 -13.63
C PHE A 273 29.58 6.73 -14.72
N GLU A 274 30.68 7.40 -14.34
CA GLU A 274 31.76 7.80 -15.27
C GLU A 274 32.48 6.59 -15.90
N LYS A 275 32.46 5.43 -15.22
CA LYS A 275 33.00 4.16 -15.76
C LYS A 275 31.93 3.29 -16.41
N ASP A 276 30.68 3.74 -16.50
CA ASP A 276 29.63 2.98 -17.17
C ASP A 276 29.87 3.02 -18.70
N PRO A 277 30.15 1.88 -19.35
CA PRO A 277 30.51 1.86 -20.77
C PRO A 277 29.36 2.33 -21.66
N TYR A 278 28.10 2.12 -21.25
CA TYR A 278 26.92 2.51 -22.02
C TYR A 278 26.70 4.02 -21.97
N LEU A 279 27.01 4.67 -20.84
CA LEU A 279 26.90 6.11 -20.70
C LEU A 279 28.07 6.82 -21.38
N LYS A 280 29.28 6.28 -21.21
CA LYS A 280 30.50 6.82 -21.84
C LYS A 280 30.42 6.81 -23.36
N GLN A 281 29.87 5.75 -23.98
CA GLN A 281 29.70 5.68 -25.44
C GLN A 281 28.82 6.80 -26.00
N LEU A 282 27.93 7.36 -25.18
CA LEU A 282 27.00 8.41 -25.57
C LEU A 282 27.37 9.78 -24.97
N ASN A 283 28.60 9.91 -24.43
CA ASN A 283 29.10 11.11 -23.75
C ASN A 283 28.13 11.65 -22.68
N ILE A 284 27.50 10.73 -21.93
CA ILE A 284 26.61 11.09 -20.83
C ILE A 284 27.43 11.13 -19.55
N HIS A 285 27.66 12.34 -19.04
CA HIS A 285 28.36 12.56 -17.77
C HIS A 285 27.38 12.76 -16.62
N VAL A 286 27.78 12.30 -15.43
CA VAL A 286 26.93 12.35 -14.24
C VAL A 286 27.66 13.09 -13.14
N ASP A 287 27.23 14.33 -12.90
CA ASP A 287 27.82 15.19 -11.90
C ASP A 287 27.38 14.82 -10.49
N LYS A 288 28.39 14.40 -9.71
CA LYS A 288 28.28 13.99 -8.31
C LYS A 288 28.58 15.13 -7.34
N ARG A 289 29.20 16.24 -7.79
CA ARG A 289 30.09 16.98 -6.89
C ARG A 289 29.42 17.96 -5.96
N GLU A 290 28.46 18.82 -6.33
CA GLU A 290 28.05 19.85 -5.37
C GLU A 290 26.57 20.27 -5.38
N MET A 291 26.09 20.46 -4.14
CA MET A 291 25.00 21.33 -3.76
C MET A 291 25.24 22.77 -4.30
N LEU A 292 24.68 23.12 -5.46
CA LEU A 292 24.22 24.48 -5.90
C LEU A 292 24.41 24.77 -7.41
N GLN A 293 23.32 25.28 -7.98
CA GLN A 293 23.06 26.08 -9.20
C GLN A 293 24.14 26.35 -10.30
N ILE A 294 23.62 26.27 -11.54
CA ILE A 294 24.10 26.62 -12.89
C ILE A 294 25.12 27.79 -13.01
N LYS A 295 26.14 27.58 -13.87
CA LYS A 295 26.62 28.56 -14.86
C LYS A 295 26.99 27.89 -16.20
N GLY A 296 26.52 28.47 -17.31
CA GLY A 296 27.08 28.27 -18.66
C GLY A 296 26.21 27.49 -19.67
N ILE A 297 25.34 28.19 -20.41
CA ILE A 297 24.87 27.75 -21.73
C ILE A 297 25.39 28.78 -22.73
N HIS A 298 26.38 28.40 -23.54
CA HIS A 298 26.71 29.07 -24.79
C HIS A 298 26.56 28.04 -25.92
N LEU A 299 25.56 28.26 -26.76
CA LEU A 299 25.30 27.49 -27.97
C LEU A 299 25.99 28.19 -29.14
N LEU A 300 27.14 27.67 -29.57
CA LEU A 300 27.54 27.69 -30.98
C LEU A 300 28.13 26.32 -31.28
N GLU A 301 27.46 25.62 -32.19
CA GLU A 301 27.81 24.30 -32.74
C GLU A 301 27.75 23.13 -31.74
N ILE A 302 27.32 21.98 -32.25
CA ILE A 302 26.85 20.85 -31.45
C ILE A 302 28.06 20.14 -30.83
N ASP A 303 28.37 20.44 -29.57
CA ASP A 303 29.16 19.60 -28.67
C ASP A 303 28.39 19.39 -27.36
N PHE A 304 28.11 18.12 -27.05
CA PHE A 304 27.36 17.71 -25.86
C PHE A 304 28.28 17.63 -24.64
N ASP A 305 28.12 18.55 -23.68
CA ASP A 305 28.65 18.38 -22.32
C ASP A 305 27.54 18.69 -21.28
N TYR A 306 26.54 17.80 -21.20
CA TYR A 306 25.53 17.84 -20.13
C TYR A 306 25.94 16.91 -19.00
N LYS A 307 26.40 17.53 -17.91
CA LYS A 307 26.56 16.91 -16.59
C LYS A 307 25.18 16.69 -15.96
N LEU A 308 24.74 15.44 -15.80
CA LEU A 308 23.56 15.10 -15.00
C LEU A 308 23.86 15.36 -13.51
N SER A 309 23.39 16.47 -12.96
CA SER A 309 23.51 16.73 -11.52
C SER A 309 22.56 15.84 -10.72
N LEU A 310 23.08 15.19 -9.67
CA LEU A 310 22.30 14.35 -8.75
C LEU A 310 21.83 15.03 -7.48
N ILE A 311 22.39 16.19 -7.15
CA ILE A 311 22.04 16.96 -5.96
C ILE A 311 21.64 18.34 -6.44
N ILE A 312 20.38 18.70 -6.26
CA ILE A 312 19.88 20.02 -6.61
C ILE A 312 19.64 20.78 -5.30
N CYS A 313 20.33 21.89 -5.13
CA CYS A 313 19.97 22.87 -4.12
C CYS A 313 18.98 23.87 -4.67
N PHE A 314 17.99 24.18 -3.86
CA PHE A 314 16.99 25.20 -4.13
C PHE A 314 16.85 26.06 -2.89
N SER A 315 16.71 27.37 -3.08
CA SER A 315 16.30 28.27 -2.02
C SER A 315 14.89 27.88 -1.57
N ALA A 316 14.80 27.32 -0.36
CA ALA A 316 13.52 26.99 0.25
C ALA A 316 12.99 28.19 1.04
N ARG A 317 11.66 28.28 1.17
CA ARG A 317 11.01 29.27 2.05
C ARG A 317 10.30 28.53 3.18
N ILE A 318 10.55 28.98 4.41
CA ILE A 318 9.80 28.52 5.59
C ILE A 318 8.58 29.43 5.72
N LEU A 319 7.39 28.85 5.52
CA LEU A 319 6.14 29.61 5.69
C LEU A 319 5.85 29.81 7.17
N ASN A 320 5.26 30.96 7.52
CA ASN A 320 4.83 31.22 8.88
C ASN A 320 3.79 30.18 9.31
N PRO A 321 3.93 29.58 10.50
CA PRO A 321 2.94 28.64 11.01
C PRO A 321 1.58 29.34 11.17
N PRO A 322 0.46 28.64 10.93
CA PRO A 322 -0.85 29.19 11.23
C PRO A 322 -1.08 29.24 12.74
N GLU A 323 -1.97 30.13 13.17
CA GLU A 323 -2.47 30.19 14.54
C GLU A 323 -3.67 29.25 14.71
N ILE A 324 -3.80 28.63 15.88
CA ILE A 324 -4.88 27.67 16.18
C ILE A 324 -5.75 28.20 17.32
N ARG A 325 -7.06 28.29 17.09
CA ARG A 325 -8.04 28.71 18.09
C ARG A 325 -8.68 27.53 18.82
N PHE A 326 -8.77 27.68 20.14
CA PHE A 326 -9.48 26.81 21.08
C PHE A 326 -10.45 27.63 21.94
N ARG A 327 -11.26 26.96 22.75
CA ARG A 327 -12.03 27.62 23.82
C ARG A 327 -11.24 27.67 25.14
N GLN A 328 -11.44 28.75 25.86
CA GLN A 328 -10.89 29.00 27.19
C GLN A 328 -11.99 28.90 28.26
N GLY A 329 -11.78 28.05 29.28
CA GLY A 329 -12.68 27.96 30.44
C GLY A 329 -14.10 27.45 30.11
N GLN A 330 -15.06 27.70 31.01
CA GLN A 330 -16.48 27.36 30.79
C GLN A 330 -17.23 28.41 29.94
N GLY A 331 -16.61 29.56 29.66
CA GLY A 331 -17.21 30.66 28.91
C GLY A 331 -17.07 30.53 27.39
N GLN A 332 -17.38 31.62 26.68
CA GLN A 332 -17.21 31.74 25.22
C GLN A 332 -15.84 32.31 24.80
N ASN A 333 -14.94 32.57 25.75
CA ASN A 333 -13.63 33.15 25.45
C ASN A 333 -12.80 32.19 24.58
N GLU A 334 -12.12 32.75 23.58
CA GLU A 334 -11.23 32.01 22.68
C GLU A 334 -9.78 32.22 23.11
N ILE A 335 -8.97 31.17 22.95
CA ILE A 335 -7.51 31.25 23.12
C ILE A 335 -6.83 30.87 21.81
N VAL A 336 -5.80 31.62 21.45
CA VAL A 336 -5.00 31.41 20.25
C VAL A 336 -3.65 30.81 20.66
N GLU A 337 -3.32 29.66 20.09
CA GLU A 337 -2.06 28.96 20.29
C GLU A 337 -1.23 29.03 19.00
N SER A 338 0.06 29.33 19.14
CA SER A 338 1.00 29.31 18.03
C SER A 338 1.50 27.89 17.75
N VAL A 339 1.55 27.48 16.48
CA VAL A 339 2.11 26.18 16.10
C VAL A 339 3.63 26.24 16.08
N ASN A 340 4.28 25.35 16.81
CA ASN A 340 5.74 25.27 16.91
C ASN A 340 6.27 24.07 16.11
N ILE A 341 6.98 24.33 15.00
CA ILE A 341 7.55 23.31 14.09
C ILE A 341 6.49 22.24 13.73
N GLY A 342 5.33 22.70 13.28
CA GLY A 342 4.21 21.83 12.86
C GLY A 342 3.56 21.02 13.98
N LYS A 343 3.87 21.31 15.26
CA LYS A 343 3.30 20.64 16.43
C LYS A 343 2.59 21.64 17.34
N TRP A 344 1.46 21.22 17.86
CA TRP A 344 0.73 21.88 18.93
C TRP A 344 0.08 20.82 19.81
N ARG A 345 -0.32 21.20 21.02
CA ARG A 345 -1.10 20.36 21.92
C ARG A 345 -2.30 21.16 22.38
N ILE A 346 -3.40 20.48 22.64
CA ILE A 346 -4.56 21.14 23.25
C ILE A 346 -4.28 21.44 24.73
N GLY A 347 -3.57 20.57 25.45
CA GLY A 347 -3.11 20.85 26.80
C GLY A 347 -4.26 21.15 27.77
N ARG A 348 -4.25 22.33 28.41
CA ARG A 348 -5.33 22.75 29.32
C ARG A 348 -6.54 23.37 28.60
N ASN A 349 -6.45 23.58 27.30
CA ASN A 349 -7.50 24.21 26.51
C ASN A 349 -8.66 23.22 26.27
N ARG A 350 -9.83 23.78 25.93
CA ARG A 350 -11.02 23.00 25.58
C ARG A 350 -11.24 22.99 24.08
N PHE A 351 -11.99 22.00 23.60
CA PHE A 351 -12.38 21.96 22.20
C PHE A 351 -13.18 23.20 21.83
N TYR A 352 -12.96 23.70 20.62
CA TYR A 352 -13.68 24.87 20.11
C TYR A 352 -15.21 24.67 20.16
N ARG A 353 -15.67 23.45 19.83
CA ARG A 353 -17.04 23.00 20.03
C ARG A 353 -17.03 21.54 20.50
N ALA A 354 -17.62 21.27 21.66
CA ALA A 354 -17.85 19.92 22.15
C ALA A 354 -19.37 19.68 22.33
N PRO A 355 -19.93 18.58 21.81
CA PRO A 355 -21.34 18.25 21.96
C PRO A 355 -21.66 17.71 23.37
N GLU A 356 -22.93 17.79 23.75
CA GLU A 356 -23.46 17.08 24.93
C GLU A 356 -23.54 15.57 24.65
N ILE A 357 -23.06 14.75 25.59
CA ILE A 357 -23.22 13.30 25.60
C ILE A 357 -24.27 12.93 26.65
N LYS A 358 -25.46 12.59 26.16
CA LYS A 358 -26.64 12.17 26.93
C LYS A 358 -26.64 10.67 27.20
N SER A 359 -26.17 9.86 26.25
CA SER A 359 -26.17 8.40 26.34
C SER A 359 -24.93 7.79 25.67
N TRP A 360 -24.20 6.92 26.36
CA TRP A 360 -23.06 6.18 25.81
C TRP A 360 -22.88 4.85 26.54
N GLY A 361 -22.15 3.91 25.94
CA GLY A 361 -21.81 2.65 26.60
C GLY A 361 -20.40 2.16 26.32
N LEU A 362 -19.90 1.30 27.21
CA LEU A 362 -18.59 0.67 27.15
C LEU A 362 -18.74 -0.85 26.97
N ILE A 363 -18.18 -1.40 25.91
CA ILE A 363 -18.23 -2.82 25.58
C ILE A 363 -16.82 -3.38 25.65
N TYR A 364 -16.66 -4.53 26.29
CA TYR A 364 -15.43 -5.30 26.22
C TYR A 364 -15.62 -6.49 25.28
N TYR A 365 -14.83 -6.51 24.21
CA TYR A 365 -14.93 -7.52 23.15
C TYR A 365 -13.70 -8.42 23.16
N GLY A 366 -13.88 -9.62 23.71
CA GLY A 366 -12.83 -10.62 23.88
C GLY A 366 -13.26 -11.75 24.83
N HIS A 367 -12.33 -12.64 25.16
CA HIS A 367 -12.56 -13.69 26.17
C HIS A 367 -12.78 -13.08 27.55
N HIS A 368 -13.51 -13.80 28.42
CA HIS A 368 -13.84 -13.37 29.77
C HIS A 368 -12.63 -12.72 30.49
N PRO A 369 -12.74 -11.45 30.90
CA PRO A 369 -11.67 -10.73 31.58
C PRO A 369 -11.45 -11.31 32.97
N ASN A 370 -10.19 -11.38 33.41
CA ASN A 370 -9.88 -11.74 34.79
C ASN A 370 -10.19 -10.57 35.76
N LYS A 371 -10.11 -10.81 37.07
CA LYS A 371 -10.40 -9.81 38.11
C LYS A 371 -9.62 -8.50 37.95
N GLN A 372 -8.33 -8.59 37.58
CA GLN A 372 -7.48 -7.41 37.38
C GLN A 372 -7.88 -6.63 36.13
N MET A 373 -8.23 -7.32 35.06
CA MET A 373 -8.73 -6.71 33.83
C MET A 373 -10.03 -5.95 34.11
N ASN A 374 -10.99 -6.60 34.80
CA ASN A 374 -12.25 -5.97 35.19
C ASN A 374 -12.05 -4.72 36.03
N LYS A 375 -11.13 -4.75 37.00
CA LYS A 375 -10.76 -3.55 37.76
C LYS A 375 -10.28 -2.42 36.83
N THR A 376 -9.37 -2.71 35.92
CA THR A 376 -8.80 -1.72 34.99
C THR A 376 -9.86 -1.13 34.05
N ILE A 377 -10.78 -1.96 33.53
CA ILE A 377 -11.87 -1.52 32.67
C ILE A 377 -12.82 -0.59 33.43
N ASN A 378 -13.19 -0.97 34.66
CA ASN A 378 -14.04 -0.14 35.52
C ASN A 378 -13.37 1.17 35.91
N ASP A 379 -12.08 1.14 36.27
CA ASP A 379 -11.31 2.33 36.59
C ASP A 379 -11.27 3.30 35.40
N PHE A 380 -11.04 2.77 34.18
CA PHE A 380 -11.10 3.58 32.96
C PHE A 380 -12.49 4.17 32.72
N ALA A 381 -13.54 3.38 32.85
CA ALA A 381 -14.92 3.80 32.66
C ALA A 381 -15.33 4.92 33.63
N ASN A 382 -14.86 4.84 34.88
CA ASN A 382 -15.13 5.84 35.91
C ASN A 382 -14.37 7.16 35.66
N GLN A 383 -13.13 7.09 35.15
CA GLN A 383 -12.29 8.26 34.92
C GLN A 383 -12.61 8.98 33.61
N LEU A 384 -13.06 8.26 32.59
CA LEU A 384 -13.27 8.82 31.25
C LEU A 384 -14.22 10.03 31.23
N PRO A 385 -15.39 10.03 31.91
CA PRO A 385 -16.29 11.17 31.93
C PRO A 385 -15.62 12.46 32.45
N GLU A 386 -14.81 12.35 33.50
CA GLU A 386 -14.10 13.51 34.04
C GLU A 386 -13.07 14.05 33.05
N LEU A 387 -12.29 13.17 32.42
CA LEU A 387 -11.30 13.54 31.41
C LEU A 387 -11.94 14.21 30.18
N LEU A 388 -13.11 13.74 29.75
CA LEU A 388 -13.87 14.37 28.68
C LEU A 388 -14.44 15.75 29.12
N ARG A 389 -14.98 15.87 30.33
CA ARG A 389 -15.45 17.17 30.87
C ARG A 389 -14.34 18.23 30.87
N ARG A 390 -13.10 17.84 31.20
CA ARG A 390 -11.92 18.74 31.14
C ARG A 390 -11.68 19.31 29.72
N LYS A 391 -12.10 18.60 28.67
CA LYS A 391 -12.01 19.06 27.26
C LYS A 391 -13.26 19.77 26.75
N GLY A 392 -14.24 19.99 27.60
CA GLY A 392 -15.44 20.79 27.31
C GLY A 392 -16.70 19.98 26.98
N PHE A 393 -16.66 18.65 27.04
CA PHE A 393 -17.88 17.85 26.90
C PHE A 393 -18.82 18.06 28.09
N ILE A 394 -20.12 18.08 27.82
CA ILE A 394 -21.16 18.00 28.85
C ILE A 394 -21.62 16.55 28.91
N ILE A 395 -21.35 15.87 30.02
CA ILE A 395 -21.70 14.45 30.23
C ILE A 395 -22.59 14.35 31.46
N ARG A 396 -23.81 13.87 31.26
CA ARG A 396 -24.84 13.80 32.30
C ARG A 396 -24.41 12.92 33.50
N PRO A 397 -24.66 13.32 34.77
CA PRO A 397 -24.17 12.61 35.95
C PRO A 397 -24.87 11.27 36.22
N ASP A 398 -26.11 11.14 35.75
CA ASP A 398 -27.00 9.97 35.85
C ASP A 398 -26.65 8.84 34.88
N LEU A 399 -25.66 9.05 34.01
CA LEU A 399 -24.96 8.01 33.28
C LEU A 399 -24.14 7.14 34.24
N LYS A 400 -24.82 6.36 35.08
CA LYS A 400 -24.23 5.19 35.72
C LYS A 400 -23.70 4.28 34.60
N LEU A 401 -22.48 3.78 34.80
CA LEU A 401 -21.87 2.68 34.04
C LEU A 401 -22.94 1.76 33.44
N VAL A 402 -23.11 1.84 32.12
CA VAL A 402 -23.78 0.78 31.38
C VAL A 402 -22.98 -0.51 31.61
N PRO A 403 -23.62 -1.68 31.81
CA PRO A 403 -22.92 -2.93 32.07
C PRO A 403 -21.79 -3.14 31.06
N ILE A 404 -20.62 -3.57 31.54
CA ILE A 404 -19.58 -4.12 30.67
C ILE A 404 -20.24 -5.31 29.97
N ILE A 405 -20.63 -5.13 28.71
CA ILE A 405 -21.19 -6.24 27.95
C ILE A 405 -20.01 -7.08 27.48
N GLU A 406 -19.68 -8.09 28.28
CA GLU A 406 -18.78 -9.16 27.87
C GLU A 406 -19.49 -9.99 26.81
N THR A 407 -19.05 -9.91 25.57
CA THR A 407 -19.71 -10.63 24.49
C THR A 407 -18.72 -11.27 23.53
N SER A 408 -19.04 -12.47 23.06
CA SER A 408 -18.46 -13.05 21.85
C SER A 408 -19.20 -12.58 20.59
N ASN A 409 -20.41 -12.03 20.75
CA ASN A 409 -21.28 -11.51 19.70
C ASN A 409 -21.47 -10.00 19.85
N ILE A 410 -20.61 -9.25 19.16
CA ILE A 410 -20.61 -7.78 19.17
C ILE A 410 -21.88 -7.17 18.55
N GLU A 411 -22.59 -7.90 17.69
CA GLU A 411 -23.79 -7.39 17.00
C GLU A 411 -24.91 -7.12 18.00
N ASN A 412 -25.23 -8.10 18.84
CA ASN A 412 -26.30 -7.96 19.84
C ASN A 412 -26.08 -6.77 20.78
N SER A 413 -24.85 -6.61 21.27
CA SER A 413 -24.52 -5.53 22.21
C SER A 413 -24.60 -4.14 21.59
N LEU A 414 -24.20 -4.01 20.32
CA LEU A 414 -24.35 -2.74 19.60
C LEU A 414 -25.82 -2.44 19.26
N THR A 415 -26.60 -3.47 18.90
CA THR A 415 -28.04 -3.32 18.65
C THR A 415 -28.78 -2.88 19.91
N GLU A 416 -28.53 -3.53 21.05
CA GLU A 416 -29.11 -3.16 22.35
C GLU A 416 -28.74 -1.71 22.73
N GLY A 417 -27.47 -1.32 22.54
CA GLY A 417 -27.03 0.06 22.76
C GLY A 417 -27.73 1.06 21.84
N SER A 418 -27.95 0.69 20.58
CA SER A 418 -28.67 1.51 19.60
C SER A 418 -30.15 1.68 19.98
N GLU A 419 -30.83 0.61 20.40
CA GLU A 419 -32.22 0.62 20.88
C GLU A 419 -32.37 1.46 22.16
N LYS A 420 -31.36 1.44 23.04
CA LYS A 420 -31.25 2.31 24.22
C LYS A 420 -30.87 3.76 23.90
N GLY A 421 -30.74 4.11 22.61
CA GLY A 421 -30.47 5.47 22.16
C GLY A 421 -29.05 5.96 22.46
N TRP A 422 -28.05 5.08 22.50
CA TRP A 422 -26.66 5.50 22.69
C TRP A 422 -26.20 6.41 21.55
N GLN A 423 -25.52 7.50 21.90
CA GLN A 423 -24.86 8.38 20.93
C GLN A 423 -23.46 7.88 20.60
N LEU A 424 -22.84 7.12 21.50
CA LEU A 424 -21.48 6.61 21.38
C LEU A 424 -21.33 5.23 22.03
N ALA A 425 -20.75 4.27 21.31
CA ALA A 425 -20.25 3.02 21.88
C ALA A 425 -18.72 2.99 21.87
N ILE A 426 -18.11 2.84 23.04
CA ILE A 426 -16.67 2.61 23.18
C ILE A 426 -16.43 1.11 23.29
N VAL A 427 -15.57 0.56 22.43
CA VAL A 427 -15.34 -0.90 22.36
C VAL A 427 -13.88 -1.22 22.64
N ILE A 428 -13.61 -1.92 23.73
CA ILE A 428 -12.27 -2.41 24.08
C ILE A 428 -12.05 -3.75 23.38
N LEU A 429 -11.02 -3.84 22.54
CA LEU A 429 -10.68 -5.03 21.75
C LEU A 429 -9.54 -5.80 22.41
N ASN A 430 -9.76 -7.08 22.75
CA ASN A 430 -8.74 -7.96 23.33
C ASN A 430 -8.40 -9.19 22.47
N THR A 431 -9.02 -9.37 21.30
CA THR A 431 -8.73 -10.46 20.36
C THR A 431 -8.55 -9.92 18.94
N ASN A 432 -7.83 -10.67 18.09
CA ASN A 432 -7.63 -10.46 16.63
C ASN A 432 -8.07 -9.08 16.11
N ALA A 433 -7.34 -8.03 16.52
CA ALA A 433 -7.82 -6.65 16.49
C ALA A 433 -8.30 -6.19 15.11
N SER A 434 -7.79 -6.77 14.01
CA SER A 434 -8.22 -6.42 12.65
C SER A 434 -9.61 -6.95 12.28
N GLN A 435 -9.95 -8.20 12.60
CA GLN A 435 -11.27 -8.76 12.25
C GLN A 435 -12.34 -8.16 13.15
N SER A 436 -12.10 -8.19 14.46
CA SER A 436 -12.99 -7.62 15.46
C SER A 436 -13.27 -6.13 15.24
N TYR A 437 -12.27 -5.36 14.80
CA TYR A 437 -12.46 -3.96 14.43
C TYR A 437 -13.38 -3.79 13.22
N ASN A 438 -13.20 -4.60 12.17
CA ASN A 438 -14.04 -4.53 10.97
C ASN A 438 -15.50 -4.82 11.29
N ASP A 439 -15.77 -5.83 12.13
CA ASP A 439 -17.12 -6.20 12.53
C ASP A 439 -17.80 -5.05 13.29
N VAL A 440 -17.12 -4.45 14.28
CA VAL A 440 -17.62 -3.27 15.01
C VAL A 440 -17.94 -2.11 14.07
N LYS A 441 -17.09 -1.86 13.06
CA LYS A 441 -17.29 -0.75 12.12
C LYS A 441 -18.41 -1.01 11.13
N GLN A 442 -18.51 -2.23 10.62
CA GLN A 442 -19.56 -2.63 9.71
C GLN A 442 -20.93 -2.54 10.40
N ILE A 443 -21.07 -3.18 11.57
CA ILE A 443 -22.33 -3.19 12.32
C ILE A 443 -22.70 -1.77 12.78
N GLY A 444 -21.78 -1.09 13.46
CA GLY A 444 -22.04 0.24 14.00
C GLY A 444 -22.38 1.28 12.92
N HIS A 445 -21.56 1.39 11.87
CA HIS A 445 -21.76 2.46 10.88
C HIS A 445 -22.74 2.11 9.77
N GLN A 446 -22.75 0.87 9.26
CA GLN A 446 -23.58 0.52 8.10
C GLN A 446 -24.96 -0.01 8.49
N LYS A 447 -25.06 -0.81 9.57
CA LYS A 447 -26.34 -1.40 9.99
C LYS A 447 -27.11 -0.47 10.93
N LEU A 448 -26.46 0.08 11.96
CA LEU A 448 -27.14 0.76 13.07
C LEU A 448 -27.07 2.29 13.03
N GLY A 449 -26.11 2.87 12.29
CA GLY A 449 -25.84 4.32 12.35
C GLY A 449 -25.24 4.79 13.69
N LEU A 450 -24.85 3.86 14.58
CA LEU A 450 -24.25 4.11 15.88
C LEU A 450 -22.76 4.48 15.76
N ARG A 451 -22.35 5.58 16.41
CA ARG A 451 -20.94 5.99 16.42
C ARG A 451 -20.13 5.08 17.35
N THR A 452 -19.09 4.45 16.81
CA THR A 452 -18.22 3.54 17.58
C THR A 452 -16.80 4.07 17.73
N GLN A 453 -16.17 3.85 18.88
CA GLN A 453 -14.75 4.15 19.14
C GLN A 453 -14.06 2.94 19.75
N CYS A 454 -13.13 2.33 18.99
CA CYS A 454 -12.40 1.15 19.45
C CYS A 454 -11.14 1.55 20.22
N ILE A 455 -10.76 0.76 21.22
CA ILE A 455 -9.53 0.89 22.02
C ILE A 455 -8.87 -0.50 22.05
N ASP A 456 -7.58 -0.60 21.77
CA ASP A 456 -6.84 -1.85 21.98
C ASP A 456 -6.59 -2.04 23.48
N TRP A 457 -6.94 -3.21 24.02
CA TRP A 457 -6.75 -3.57 25.43
C TRP A 457 -5.34 -3.22 25.95
N LYS A 458 -4.29 -3.45 25.14
CA LYS A 458 -2.89 -3.15 25.53
C LYS A 458 -2.66 -1.69 25.86
N THR A 459 -3.49 -0.79 25.33
CA THR A 459 -3.42 0.65 25.61
C THR A 459 -3.88 0.97 27.04
N LEU A 460 -4.74 0.14 27.64
CA LEU A 460 -5.18 0.34 29.02
C LEU A 460 -4.17 -0.18 30.04
N CYS A 461 -3.21 -1.01 29.62
CA CYS A 461 -2.15 -1.56 30.47
C CYS A 461 -0.91 -0.66 30.61
N ILE A 462 -0.99 0.61 30.21
CA ILE A 462 0.10 1.58 30.30
C ILE A 462 0.04 2.40 31.59
N ASN A 463 1.12 3.11 31.93
CA ASN A 463 1.12 3.99 33.09
C ASN A 463 0.11 5.17 32.95
N MET A 464 -0.28 5.74 34.09
CA MET A 464 -1.34 6.76 34.15
C MET A 464 -1.06 8.00 33.29
N ASP A 465 0.18 8.49 33.26
CA ASP A 465 0.54 9.65 32.44
C ASP A 465 0.35 9.41 30.94
N LYS A 466 0.77 8.23 30.44
CA LYS A 466 0.56 7.87 29.04
C LYS A 466 -0.91 7.61 28.74
N LEU A 467 -1.67 7.09 29.70
CA LEU A 467 -3.11 6.90 29.57
C LEU A 467 -3.82 8.26 29.42
N HIS A 468 -3.45 9.27 30.22
CA HIS A 468 -4.02 10.62 30.10
C HIS A 468 -3.72 11.24 28.72
N MET A 469 -2.48 11.11 28.23
CA MET A 469 -2.13 11.55 26.88
C MET A 469 -2.90 10.79 25.79
N TYR A 470 -3.12 9.49 25.98
CA TYR A 470 -3.93 8.69 25.07
C TYR A 470 -5.38 9.16 25.06
N VAL A 471 -5.98 9.38 26.23
CA VAL A 471 -7.36 9.86 26.37
C VAL A 471 -7.52 11.25 25.76
N GLU A 472 -6.52 12.13 25.83
CA GLU A 472 -6.53 13.40 25.11
C GLU A 472 -6.66 13.20 23.59
N ASN A 473 -5.91 12.26 23.00
CA ASN A 473 -6.03 11.90 21.58
C ASN A 473 -7.34 11.16 21.25
N LEU A 474 -7.85 10.34 22.18
CA LEU A 474 -9.13 9.65 22.07
C LEU A 474 -10.29 10.65 22.04
N SER A 475 -10.26 11.64 22.94
CA SER A 475 -11.28 12.67 23.08
C SER A 475 -11.42 13.51 21.80
N GLN A 476 -10.31 13.79 21.10
CA GLN A 476 -10.33 14.45 19.79
C GLN A 476 -11.12 13.65 18.74
N LYS A 477 -11.01 12.31 18.74
CA LYS A 477 -11.74 11.43 17.82
C LYS A 477 -13.21 11.33 18.18
N ILE A 478 -13.52 11.22 19.47
CA ILE A 478 -14.89 11.22 19.98
C ILE A 478 -15.59 12.52 19.60
N ASN A 479 -14.93 13.66 19.81
CA ASN A 479 -15.50 14.97 19.55
C ASN A 479 -15.94 15.11 18.09
N VAL A 480 -15.05 14.80 17.13
CA VAL A 480 -15.34 14.88 15.69
C VAL A 480 -16.45 13.91 15.28
N LYS A 481 -16.47 12.68 15.82
CA LYS A 481 -17.53 11.69 15.51
C LYS A 481 -18.93 12.12 15.96
N LEU A 482 -18.99 12.92 17.02
CA LEU A 482 -20.23 13.49 17.54
C LEU A 482 -20.54 14.88 16.94
N GLY A 483 -19.79 15.32 15.93
CA GLY A 483 -20.01 16.59 15.23
C GLY A 483 -19.39 17.82 15.92
N GLY A 484 -18.54 17.62 16.92
CA GLY A 484 -17.75 18.68 17.55
C GLY A 484 -16.58 19.16 16.69
N ILE A 485 -16.03 20.32 17.06
CA ILE A 485 -14.88 20.97 16.42
C ILE A 485 -13.76 21.02 17.46
N ASN A 486 -12.62 20.37 17.18
CA ASN A 486 -11.50 20.38 18.10
C ASN A 486 -10.85 21.77 18.20
N SER A 487 -10.58 22.36 17.04
CA SER A 487 -9.88 23.63 16.89
C SER A 487 -10.21 24.27 15.54
N ILE A 488 -9.99 25.59 15.43
CA ILE A 488 -10.07 26.32 14.16
C ILE A 488 -8.68 26.80 13.77
N VAL A 489 -8.33 26.66 12.48
CA VAL A 489 -7.10 27.23 11.92
C VAL A 489 -7.37 28.67 11.49
N CYS A 490 -6.60 29.62 12.01
CA CYS A 490 -6.69 31.01 11.62
C CYS A 490 -5.88 31.22 10.35
N THR A 491 -6.50 31.01 9.20
CA THR A 491 -5.90 31.45 7.95
C THR A 491 -6.26 32.92 7.75
N LYS A 492 -5.26 33.78 7.46
CA LYS A 492 -5.52 35.20 7.13
C LYS A 492 -6.54 35.33 5.98
N LEU A 493 -6.68 34.31 5.13
CA LEU A 493 -7.69 34.19 4.06
C LEU A 493 -9.14 33.95 4.53
N ALA A 494 -9.38 33.39 5.72
CA ALA A 494 -10.73 33.20 6.27
C ALA A 494 -11.19 34.36 7.18
N LEU A 495 -10.28 35.27 7.54
CA LEU A 495 -10.48 36.27 8.58
C LEU A 495 -10.24 37.73 8.13
N THR A 496 -9.76 37.94 6.90
CA THR A 496 -9.81 39.26 6.24
C THR A 496 -11.01 39.26 5.29
N ARG A 497 -12.21 39.43 5.84
CA ARG A 497 -12.94 40.71 5.89
C ARG A 497 -13.31 41.27 4.50
N SER A 498 -14.62 41.46 4.32
CA SER A 498 -15.24 42.55 3.56
C SER A 498 -15.74 42.30 2.14
N SER A 499 -16.14 41.08 1.79
CA SER A 499 -17.32 40.93 0.93
C SER A 499 -17.97 39.57 1.19
N GLN A 500 -19.29 39.52 1.16
CA GLN A 500 -20.08 38.28 1.08
C GLN A 500 -19.73 37.40 -0.16
N ASN A 501 -18.70 37.75 -0.93
CA ASN A 501 -18.47 37.29 -2.29
C ASN A 501 -17.34 36.27 -2.45
N ASP A 502 -16.72 35.72 -1.39
CA ASP A 502 -15.66 34.69 -1.49
C ASP A 502 -15.91 33.50 -0.54
N LEU A 503 -16.82 32.61 -0.93
CA LEU A 503 -17.16 31.37 -0.25
C LEU A 503 -16.38 30.19 -0.85
N PHE A 504 -15.39 29.71 -0.10
CA PHE A 504 -14.56 28.57 -0.48
C PHE A 504 -15.14 27.25 0.04
N MET A 505 -15.06 26.22 -0.79
CA MET A 505 -15.28 24.83 -0.40
C MET A 505 -14.09 23.97 -0.79
N PHE A 506 -13.55 23.23 0.17
CA PHE A 506 -12.36 22.40 0.01
C PHE A 506 -12.75 20.94 -0.14
N PHE A 507 -12.31 20.32 -1.23
CA PHE A 507 -12.53 18.91 -1.53
C PHE A 507 -11.22 18.13 -1.40
N GLY A 508 -11.31 16.88 -0.94
CA GLY A 508 -10.26 15.88 -1.00
C GLY A 508 -10.76 14.61 -1.67
N ALA A 509 -9.99 14.04 -2.58
CA ALA A 509 -10.40 12.84 -3.31
C ALA A 509 -9.25 11.83 -3.44
N ASP A 510 -9.53 10.58 -3.08
CA ASP A 510 -8.59 9.45 -3.14
C ASP A 510 -9.26 8.21 -3.75
N VAL A 511 -8.46 7.38 -4.41
CA VAL A 511 -8.87 6.08 -4.94
C VAL A 511 -7.97 4.99 -4.35
N THR A 512 -8.56 4.16 -3.50
CA THR A 512 -7.85 3.03 -2.91
C THR A 512 -8.05 1.76 -3.74
N HIS A 513 -6.94 1.13 -4.13
CA HIS A 513 -6.93 -0.16 -4.82
C HIS A 513 -6.64 -1.31 -3.85
N SER A 514 -7.29 -2.47 -4.06
CA SER A 514 -7.01 -3.67 -3.26
C SER A 514 -5.61 -4.22 -3.54
N THR A 515 -4.86 -4.58 -2.50
CA THR A 515 -3.48 -5.09 -2.59
C THR A 515 -3.38 -6.60 -2.88
N SER A 516 -4.48 -7.33 -2.88
CA SER A 516 -4.54 -8.79 -3.02
C SER A 516 -5.41 -9.22 -4.21
N SER A 517 -4.81 -9.92 -5.18
CA SER A 517 -5.41 -10.73 -6.27
C SER A 517 -6.84 -10.34 -6.75
N THR A 518 -6.84 -9.66 -7.91
CA THR A 518 -7.75 -9.79 -9.06
C THR A 518 -9.27 -9.61 -8.97
N ASP A 519 -9.92 -9.48 -7.81
CA ASP A 519 -11.40 -9.47 -7.81
C ASP A 519 -12.08 -8.46 -6.87
N ARG A 520 -11.32 -7.52 -6.29
CA ARG A 520 -11.90 -6.47 -5.45
C ARG A 520 -11.96 -5.13 -6.19
N PRO A 521 -13.12 -4.47 -6.20
CA PRO A 521 -13.28 -3.17 -6.82
C PRO A 521 -12.42 -2.12 -6.14
N SER A 522 -12.02 -1.10 -6.91
CA SER A 522 -11.40 0.09 -6.33
C SER A 522 -12.48 0.93 -5.63
N VAL A 523 -12.15 1.57 -4.53
CA VAL A 523 -13.07 2.45 -3.80
C VAL A 523 -12.59 3.89 -3.95
N ALA A 524 -13.44 4.74 -4.51
CA ALA A 524 -13.22 6.18 -4.56
C ALA A 524 -13.88 6.82 -3.34
N ALA A 525 -13.16 7.70 -2.66
CA ALA A 525 -13.69 8.51 -1.56
C ALA A 525 -13.52 10.00 -1.92
N VAL A 526 -14.59 10.76 -1.83
CA VAL A 526 -14.58 12.21 -2.01
C VAL A 526 -15.12 12.85 -0.73
N VAL A 527 -14.32 13.72 -0.13
CA VAL A 527 -14.69 14.49 1.05
C VAL A 527 -14.76 15.97 0.69
N ALA A 528 -15.62 16.73 1.36
CA ALA A 528 -15.63 18.17 1.22
C ALA A 528 -15.99 18.89 2.52
N SER A 529 -15.40 20.07 2.72
CA SER A 529 -15.72 20.95 3.84
C SER A 529 -17.20 21.27 3.82
N ARG A 530 -17.88 21.12 4.95
CA ARG A 530 -19.33 21.34 5.05
C ARG A 530 -19.72 22.61 5.80
N GLU A 531 -18.77 23.45 6.18
CA GLU A 531 -19.01 24.72 6.87
C GLU A 531 -17.87 25.70 6.61
N LEU A 532 -18.11 26.98 6.88
CA LEU A 532 -17.19 28.09 6.56
C LEU A 532 -15.81 27.98 7.24
N THR A 533 -15.75 27.37 8.43
CA THR A 533 -14.50 27.18 9.17
C THR A 533 -13.59 26.13 8.52
N SER A 534 -14.14 25.31 7.61
CA SER A 534 -13.46 24.15 7.03
C SER A 534 -12.95 23.14 8.07
N SER A 535 -13.55 23.11 9.27
CA SER A 535 -13.21 22.17 10.34
C SER A 535 -13.95 20.83 10.26
N LEU A 536 -15.10 20.80 9.58
CA LEU A 536 -15.93 19.60 9.39
C LEU A 536 -16.04 19.25 7.93
N TYR A 537 -16.03 17.94 7.65
CA TYR A 537 -16.11 17.39 6.30
C TYR A 537 -17.26 16.39 6.20
N ALA A 538 -17.94 16.40 5.06
CA ALA A 538 -18.83 15.34 4.62
C ALA A 538 -18.07 14.42 3.65
N ALA A 539 -18.47 13.15 3.58
CA ALA A 539 -17.84 12.15 2.72
C ALA A 539 -18.87 11.46 1.83
N ARG A 540 -18.43 11.07 0.63
CA ARG A 540 -19.13 10.17 -0.29
C ARG A 540 -18.15 9.10 -0.74
N PHE A 541 -18.67 7.88 -0.95
CA PHE A 541 -17.90 6.73 -1.38
C PHE A 541 -18.56 6.09 -2.61
N CYS A 542 -17.76 5.62 -3.55
CA CYS A 542 -18.23 4.90 -4.74
C CYS A 542 -17.39 3.63 -4.93
N GLU A 543 -18.05 2.48 -5.00
CA GLU A 543 -17.45 1.19 -5.32
C GLU A 543 -17.40 0.98 -6.84
N ARG A 544 -16.30 0.44 -7.37
CA ARG A 544 -16.10 0.30 -8.82
C ARG A 544 -15.97 -1.13 -9.29
N LYS A 545 -17.07 -1.72 -9.76
CA LYS A 545 -17.02 -2.91 -10.61
C LYS A 545 -16.65 -2.52 -12.04
N LEU A 546 -15.72 -3.24 -12.66
CA LEU A 546 -15.36 -3.05 -14.06
C LEU A 546 -16.53 -3.55 -14.93
N LEU A 547 -17.36 -2.63 -15.43
CA LEU A 547 -18.33 -2.91 -16.50
C LEU A 547 -17.64 -2.68 -17.85
N ILE A 548 -17.42 -3.76 -18.60
CA ILE A 548 -17.04 -3.72 -20.02
C ILE A 548 -18.35 -3.72 -20.80
N ILE A 549 -18.63 -2.63 -21.52
CA ILE A 549 -19.73 -2.57 -22.48
C ILE A 549 -19.10 -2.89 -23.84
N VAL A 550 -19.46 -4.04 -24.42
CA VAL A 550 -19.06 -4.39 -25.79
C VAL A 550 -20.22 -3.98 -26.69
N PRO A 551 -20.03 -3.02 -27.62
CA PRO A 551 -21.04 -2.74 -28.61
C PRO A 551 -21.05 -3.91 -29.62
N HIS A 552 -22.16 -4.65 -29.67
CA HIS A 552 -22.50 -5.47 -30.81
C HIS A 552 -23.73 -4.85 -31.47
N SER A 553 -23.75 -4.86 -32.80
CA SER A 553 -24.79 -4.27 -33.62
C SER A 553 -26.19 -4.64 -33.08
N ASP A 554 -26.94 -3.59 -32.76
CA ASP A 554 -28.37 -3.53 -32.44
C ASP A 554 -28.86 -3.88 -31.03
N HIS A 555 -28.03 -4.37 -30.09
CA HIS A 555 -28.45 -4.51 -28.68
C HIS A 555 -27.32 -4.27 -27.66
N ILE A 556 -27.54 -3.36 -26.70
CA ILE A 556 -26.66 -3.14 -25.55
C ILE A 556 -26.96 -4.23 -24.51
N TYR A 557 -26.09 -5.25 -24.43
CA TYR A 557 -26.12 -6.19 -23.31
C TYR A 557 -25.09 -5.80 -22.24
N CYS A 558 -25.55 -5.67 -20.99
CA CYS A 558 -24.67 -5.52 -19.83
C CYS A 558 -24.27 -6.92 -19.32
N PHE A 559 -23.04 -7.36 -19.60
CA PHE A 559 -22.48 -8.58 -19.02
C PHE A 559 -21.33 -8.27 -18.07
N VAL A 560 -21.29 -8.95 -16.92
CA VAL A 560 -20.07 -9.12 -16.12
C VAL A 560 -19.32 -10.28 -16.76
N SER A 561 -18.41 -10.01 -17.70
CA SER A 561 -17.64 -11.08 -18.37
C SER A 561 -16.60 -11.70 -17.42
N PRO A 562 -16.61 -13.03 -17.17
CA PRO A 562 -15.53 -13.72 -16.45
C PRO A 562 -14.30 -14.01 -17.31
N THR A 563 -14.32 -13.71 -18.62
CA THR A 563 -13.41 -14.34 -19.59
C THR A 563 -12.41 -13.41 -20.26
N GLU A 564 -12.45 -12.10 -20.04
CA GLU A 564 -11.40 -11.17 -20.49
C GLU A 564 -10.84 -10.32 -19.36
N TYR A 565 -10.33 -11.00 -18.33
CA TYR A 565 -9.31 -10.41 -17.49
C TYR A 565 -8.06 -10.17 -18.34
N PRO A 566 -7.44 -8.97 -18.34
CA PRO A 566 -6.12 -8.82 -18.93
C PRO A 566 -5.18 -9.82 -18.26
N LYS A 567 -4.71 -10.80 -19.04
CA LYS A 567 -3.70 -11.78 -18.63
C LYS A 567 -2.46 -10.99 -18.19
N LYS A 568 -2.36 -10.71 -16.89
CA LYS A 568 -1.38 -9.84 -16.19
C LYS A 568 -1.63 -8.33 -16.32
N GLY A 569 -2.55 -7.78 -15.54
CA GLY A 569 -2.63 -6.33 -15.31
C GLY A 569 -3.63 -5.97 -14.22
N ARG A 570 -3.29 -5.06 -13.31
CA ARG A 570 -4.19 -4.56 -12.27
C ARG A 570 -5.39 -3.85 -12.93
N CYS A 571 -6.61 -4.16 -12.53
CA CYS A 571 -7.80 -3.32 -12.79
C CYS A 571 -7.80 -2.12 -11.82
N SER A 572 -6.75 -1.30 -11.84
CA SER A 572 -6.69 -0.03 -11.11
C SER A 572 -7.25 1.07 -12.00
N ILE A 573 -8.49 1.51 -11.74
CA ILE A 573 -9.12 2.62 -12.45
C ILE A 573 -8.98 3.89 -11.60
N GLU A 574 -8.12 4.79 -12.02
CA GLU A 574 -7.79 6.03 -11.29
C GLU A 574 -8.88 7.12 -11.39
N ILE A 575 -9.61 7.19 -12.49
CA ILE A 575 -10.52 8.31 -12.83
C ILE A 575 -11.87 8.16 -12.16
N ILE A 576 -12.31 9.02 -11.25
CA ILE A 576 -13.58 8.89 -10.52
C ILE A 576 -14.80 9.00 -11.48
N LYS A 577 -15.64 7.95 -11.56
CA LYS A 577 -16.74 7.88 -12.55
C LYS A 577 -17.97 8.69 -12.14
N GLU A 578 -18.40 8.62 -10.89
CA GLU A 578 -19.60 9.31 -10.38
C GLU A 578 -19.25 10.59 -9.61
N LEU A 579 -18.15 11.24 -10.01
CA LEU A 579 -17.66 12.43 -9.31
C LEU A 579 -18.69 13.57 -9.33
N ASP A 580 -19.41 13.72 -10.43
CA ASP A 580 -20.51 14.65 -10.62
C ASP A 580 -21.57 14.51 -9.52
N LYS A 581 -22.12 13.31 -9.34
CA LYS A 581 -23.14 13.02 -8.30
C LYS A 581 -22.60 13.25 -6.89
N MET A 582 -21.37 12.82 -6.63
CA MET A 582 -20.72 13.01 -5.32
C MET A 582 -20.53 14.49 -5.00
N VAL A 583 -20.12 15.29 -5.99
CA VAL A 583 -19.94 16.74 -5.85
C VAL A 583 -21.30 17.44 -5.64
N GLU A 584 -22.32 17.08 -6.40
CA GLU A 584 -23.67 17.65 -6.26
C GLU A 584 -24.22 17.43 -4.84
N ASP A 585 -24.10 16.21 -4.31
CA ASP A 585 -24.50 15.88 -2.95
C ASP A 585 -23.74 16.68 -1.90
N LEU A 586 -22.43 16.86 -2.09
CA LEU A 586 -21.59 17.62 -1.17
C LEU A 586 -21.95 19.11 -1.21
N LEU A 587 -22.24 19.67 -2.39
CA LEU A 587 -22.73 21.05 -2.54
C LEU A 587 -24.05 21.26 -1.79
N ARG A 588 -25.00 20.31 -1.88
CA ARG A 588 -26.24 20.36 -1.08
C ARG A 588 -25.97 20.36 0.42
N VAL A 589 -25.04 19.53 0.88
CA VAL A 589 -24.67 19.48 2.31
C VAL A 589 -24.06 20.80 2.77
N PHE A 590 -23.25 21.46 1.93
CA PHE A 590 -22.68 22.76 2.22
C PHE A 590 -23.74 23.87 2.24
N ALA A 591 -24.65 23.90 1.26
CA ALA A 591 -25.73 24.87 1.22
C ALA A 591 -26.65 24.74 2.45
N GLY A 592 -26.99 23.50 2.85
CA GLY A 592 -27.85 23.25 4.01
C GLY A 592 -27.26 23.71 5.35
N THR A 593 -25.93 23.83 5.47
CA THR A 593 -25.25 24.34 6.67
C THR A 593 -24.86 25.82 6.56
N CYS A 594 -24.84 26.37 5.35
CA CYS A 594 -24.47 27.75 5.06
C CYS A 594 -25.68 28.58 4.62
N ASN A 595 -26.85 28.39 5.25
CA ASN A 595 -28.08 29.18 5.00
C ASN A 595 -28.49 29.25 3.51
N GLY A 596 -28.31 28.16 2.76
CA GLY A 596 -28.63 28.07 1.34
C GLY A 596 -27.54 28.59 0.40
N TYR A 597 -26.48 29.24 0.91
CA TYR A 597 -25.40 29.75 0.07
C TYR A 597 -24.51 28.64 -0.47
N LEU A 598 -24.21 28.73 -1.76
CA LEU A 598 -23.28 27.86 -2.46
C LEU A 598 -21.86 28.47 -2.47
N PRO A 599 -20.80 27.65 -2.58
CA PRO A 599 -19.45 28.17 -2.73
C PRO A 599 -19.28 28.80 -4.11
N ASN A 600 -18.55 29.91 -4.17
CA ASN A 600 -18.12 30.51 -5.43
C ASN A 600 -16.72 30.05 -5.87
N LYS A 601 -15.96 29.41 -4.96
CA LYS A 601 -14.63 28.87 -5.23
C LYS A 601 -14.53 27.45 -4.69
N ILE A 602 -14.14 26.52 -5.56
CA ILE A 602 -13.87 25.13 -5.19
C ILE A 602 -12.36 24.86 -5.25
N VAL A 603 -11.80 24.35 -4.17
CA VAL A 603 -10.40 23.89 -4.12
C VAL A 603 -10.40 22.37 -4.04
N PHE A 604 -9.93 21.69 -5.08
CA PHE A 604 -10.01 20.24 -5.19
C PHE A 604 -8.62 19.58 -5.08
N TYR A 605 -8.38 18.90 -3.96
CA TYR A 605 -7.16 18.12 -3.74
C TYR A 605 -7.38 16.67 -4.19
N ARG A 606 -6.69 16.24 -5.26
CA ARG A 606 -6.75 14.87 -5.78
C ARG A 606 -5.44 14.14 -5.45
N ASP A 607 -5.50 13.14 -4.58
CA ASP A 607 -4.34 12.36 -4.13
C ASP A 607 -4.04 11.14 -5.03
N GLY A 608 -2.81 10.63 -5.06
CA GLY A 608 -2.50 9.34 -5.70
C GLY A 608 -2.48 9.31 -7.24
N VAL A 609 -2.64 10.45 -7.93
CA VAL A 609 -2.61 10.48 -9.40
C VAL A 609 -1.18 10.51 -9.93
N ASP A 610 -0.77 9.41 -10.54
CA ASP A 610 0.51 9.33 -11.26
C ASP A 610 0.54 10.29 -12.47
N GLU A 611 1.72 10.83 -12.78
CA GLU A 611 1.98 11.71 -13.95
C GLU A 611 1.48 11.08 -15.27
N GLY A 612 1.50 9.75 -15.37
CA GLY A 612 0.98 8.99 -16.50
C GLY A 612 -0.51 9.21 -16.80
N HIS A 613 -1.29 9.49 -15.75
CA HIS A 613 -2.75 9.61 -15.76
C HIS A 613 -3.25 11.05 -15.61
N PHE A 614 -2.37 12.01 -15.32
CA PHE A 614 -2.72 13.39 -14.99
C PHE A 614 -3.64 14.05 -16.02
N GLU A 615 -3.28 14.01 -17.32
CA GLU A 615 -4.09 14.60 -18.39
C GLU A 615 -5.49 13.96 -18.49
N LYS A 616 -5.57 12.63 -18.30
CA LYS A 616 -6.85 11.91 -18.35
C LYS A 616 -7.73 12.24 -17.15
N VAL A 617 -7.14 12.41 -15.97
CA VAL A 617 -7.84 12.84 -14.76
C VAL A 617 -8.32 14.27 -14.92
N LEU A 618 -7.45 15.19 -15.35
CA LEU A 618 -7.79 16.59 -15.58
C LEU A 618 -8.95 16.73 -16.57
N GLY A 619 -8.88 16.06 -17.73
CA GLY A 619 -9.92 16.15 -18.75
C GLY A 619 -11.26 15.54 -18.34
N ASN A 620 -11.28 14.49 -17.52
CA ASN A 620 -12.53 13.84 -17.11
C ASN A 620 -13.11 14.40 -15.82
N GLU A 621 -12.31 14.48 -14.76
CA GLU A 621 -12.79 14.83 -13.41
C GLU A 621 -13.15 16.31 -13.30
N VAL A 622 -12.35 17.21 -13.90
CA VAL A 622 -12.67 18.65 -13.87
C VAL A 622 -13.96 18.94 -14.62
N ASN A 623 -14.20 18.26 -15.74
CA ASN A 623 -15.45 18.42 -16.49
C ASN A 623 -16.65 17.93 -15.68
N LYS A 624 -16.54 16.82 -14.95
CA LYS A 624 -17.61 16.35 -14.04
C LYS A 624 -17.89 17.28 -12.88
N ILE A 625 -16.85 17.90 -12.31
CA ILE A 625 -17.02 18.94 -11.28
C ILE A 625 -17.79 20.12 -11.88
N LYS A 626 -17.45 20.56 -13.10
CA LYS A 626 -18.16 21.64 -13.80
C LYS A 626 -19.60 21.27 -14.13
N GLU A 627 -19.86 20.04 -14.53
CA GLU A 627 -21.21 19.52 -14.80
C GLU A 627 -22.06 19.53 -13.53
N ALA A 628 -21.52 19.06 -12.39
CA ALA A 628 -22.20 19.13 -11.10
C ALA A 628 -22.52 20.59 -10.71
N CYS A 629 -21.60 21.52 -10.96
CA CYS A 629 -21.81 22.95 -10.70
C CYS A 629 -22.79 23.63 -11.68
N ARG A 630 -23.18 22.97 -12.77
CA ARG A 630 -24.18 23.44 -13.74
C ARG A 630 -25.52 22.74 -13.59
N SER A 631 -25.61 21.71 -12.76
CA SER A 631 -26.81 20.91 -12.63
C SER A 631 -27.97 21.75 -12.08
N LYS A 632 -29.20 21.43 -12.51
CA LYS A 632 -30.42 22.23 -12.29
C LYS A 632 -30.79 22.47 -10.82
N PHE A 633 -30.10 21.84 -9.87
CA PHE A 633 -30.33 22.07 -8.44
C PHE A 633 -29.78 23.40 -7.92
N LEU A 634 -28.94 24.09 -8.71
CA LEU A 634 -28.32 25.37 -8.35
C LEU A 634 -29.06 26.58 -8.96
N SER A 635 -30.16 26.33 -9.68
CA SER A 635 -30.96 27.33 -10.40
C SER A 635 -32.32 27.64 -9.74
N CYS A 636 -32.55 27.22 -8.50
CA CYS A 636 -33.72 27.57 -7.69
C CYS A 636 -33.34 28.46 -6.51
#